data_AF-A0A7Y5HF26-F1
#
_entry.id   AF-A0A7Y5HF26-F1
#
_cell.length_a   1.000
_cell.length_b   1.000
_cell.length_c   1.000
_cell.angle_alpha   90.00
_cell.angle_beta   90.00
_cell.angle_gamma   90.00
#
_symmetry.space_group_name_H-M   'P 1'
#
loop_
_entity.id
_entity.type
_entity.pdbx_description
1 polymer ?
#
loop_
_entity_poly.entity_id
_entity_poly.type
_entity_poly.pdbx_seq_one_letter_code
_entity_poly.pdbx_strand_id
1 'polypeptide(L)'
;MRTFYRRIDCVGREKLPREAPLLIVANHYNSLVDPLVLQVALPRWVTFGAAEFLFHGLLGWFMHRLGMIPIYRASDRHDPQQNLKSFRKAFELFGQGGVMALFPEGVSHNSPHVLKIKSGAARIFFGAEEHHGGRLGLRIVPVGLVYEHKDRLQGRVTVVIGDPIATDDLLALASEAPQKATRQLTARIQAALEAVTFSQETWRDYRFIDRAVQFYLSARDEIRPGERVDLSPEQTVAVRRGMREAFLALRRLEVRPVISRVLFGPAGANASNPGRAAFPSETSARATQRGRHVMFRQFLLLVVLAVLAAVTGREALTAPPPGRPGADVMSNNPNDWPMYNRAPDGSRHNFAETKLRPSNVANLQVLWSFPTDGAVAGTPAVVDNIIYAADSMGFVYAINSDGTLRWKNDTIAIPSLLGIKITNSLLVTNRTVIFGDTAGQIHGLERSTGELRWTIRPPCEPLFPEGHPFQAILGAGTMAGHYVAYGISSYELALPAIDPDYPGFTFRGSVILLDPADGNILWQTYLVGEPQMNPDGSFGPSGASVWGTPAYDHATKTIFVGTSNNYGPPATDTSDALIALNVEDGSIRWVSQMTADDTWNFSFLPVDPNDPPDFDFGDSPQLYRVQGQLRVAAGQKSGFFHVVDAATGASLTSPVQYLPGGTLGGFHMDSASAGGVNFATGNYWFDPFSGGQPEGGAVFAISPDGTQELWRFDTPGPIIAGTAVANGVVYVQSLDGMFYALDASSGAPLLQADFGGQSSGPSISRGRIYLGTGDVMSSVFDFFYVPVGGSVTALGLPQ
;
A
#
# COMPACT_ATOMS: atom_id res chain seq x y z
N MET A 1 22.64 -34.50 -2.87
CA MET A 1 21.60 -33.70 -2.18
C MET A 1 22.13 -32.44 -1.53
N ARG A 2 23.22 -32.48 -0.74
CA ARG A 2 23.82 -31.26 -0.13
C ARG A 2 24.23 -30.15 -1.13
N THR A 3 24.49 -30.51 -2.39
CA THR A 3 24.77 -29.56 -3.48
C THR A 3 23.52 -28.86 -4.03
N PHE A 4 22.34 -29.49 -3.92
CA PHE A 4 21.07 -28.96 -4.42
C PHE A 4 20.29 -28.21 -3.34
N TYR A 5 20.27 -28.73 -2.11
CA TYR A 5 19.57 -28.14 -0.97
C TYR A 5 20.47 -28.10 0.27
N ARG A 6 20.44 -26.97 0.98
CA ARG A 6 21.17 -26.78 2.25
C ARG A 6 20.60 -27.68 3.35
N ARG A 7 19.29 -27.92 3.33
CA ARG A 7 18.57 -28.70 4.34
C ARG A 7 17.28 -29.32 3.78
N ILE A 8 17.03 -30.59 4.10
CA ILE A 8 15.78 -31.31 3.81
C ILE A 8 15.17 -31.65 5.16
N ASP A 9 14.07 -30.99 5.51
CA ASP A 9 13.33 -31.20 6.76
C ASP A 9 12.10 -32.07 6.48
N CYS A 10 11.69 -32.89 7.45
CA CYS A 10 10.56 -33.80 7.29
C CYS A 10 9.66 -33.76 8.52
N VAL A 11 8.39 -33.41 8.31
CA VAL A 11 7.35 -33.25 9.34
C VAL A 11 6.31 -34.35 9.16
N GLY A 12 5.87 -34.96 10.25
CA GLY A 12 4.81 -35.98 10.22
C GLY A 12 5.31 -37.41 9.96
N ARG A 13 6.59 -37.71 10.20
CA ARG A 13 7.18 -39.05 9.95
C ARG A 13 6.47 -40.16 10.72
N GLU A 14 5.96 -39.84 11.91
CA GLU A 14 5.19 -40.73 12.77
C GLU A 14 3.87 -41.19 12.14
N LYS A 15 3.36 -40.46 11.13
CA LYS A 15 2.10 -40.76 10.43
C LYS A 15 2.25 -41.86 9.37
N LEU A 16 3.49 -42.24 9.02
CA LEU A 16 3.74 -43.33 8.09
C LEU A 16 3.53 -44.68 8.80
N PRO A 17 2.58 -45.51 8.31
CA PRO A 17 2.45 -46.87 8.82
C PRO A 17 3.75 -47.65 8.61
N ARG A 18 4.27 -48.26 9.69
CA ARG A 18 5.58 -48.93 9.66
C ARG A 18 5.56 -50.27 8.92
N GLU A 19 4.44 -50.99 9.02
CA GLU A 19 4.34 -52.40 8.58
C GLU A 19 3.36 -52.62 7.42
N ALA A 20 2.51 -51.64 7.10
CA ALA A 20 1.57 -51.75 5.99
C ALA A 20 2.24 -51.41 4.64
N PRO A 21 1.77 -51.98 3.51
CA PRO A 21 2.15 -51.49 2.19
C PRO A 21 1.63 -50.05 1.98
N LEU A 22 2.43 -49.20 1.33
CA LEU A 22 2.13 -47.77 1.22
C LEU A 22 2.10 -47.31 -0.23
N LEU A 23 1.04 -46.58 -0.58
CA LEU A 23 0.98 -45.76 -1.77
C LEU A 23 1.16 -44.28 -1.37
N ILE A 24 2.36 -43.76 -1.60
CA ILE A 24 2.67 -42.34 -1.43
C ILE A 24 2.17 -41.57 -2.64
N VAL A 25 1.41 -40.51 -2.40
CA VAL A 25 0.99 -39.55 -3.41
C VAL A 25 1.62 -38.21 -3.09
N ALA A 26 2.35 -37.62 -4.03
CA ALA A 26 3.06 -36.36 -3.83
C ALA A 26 2.89 -35.39 -4.99
N ASN A 27 3.05 -34.09 -4.73
CA ASN A 27 3.08 -33.04 -5.74
C ASN A 27 4.40 -33.02 -6.52
N HIS A 28 4.37 -32.52 -7.76
CA HIS A 28 5.49 -32.67 -8.71
C HIS A 28 5.99 -31.35 -9.29
N TYR A 29 6.90 -30.69 -8.58
CA TYR A 29 7.47 -29.41 -8.99
C TYR A 29 8.76 -29.51 -9.82
N ASN A 30 9.70 -30.40 -9.47
CA ASN A 30 11.07 -30.42 -10.01
C ASN A 30 11.49 -31.75 -10.65
N SER A 31 10.61 -32.37 -11.46
CA SER A 31 10.95 -33.54 -12.30
C SER A 31 11.84 -34.58 -11.58
N LEU A 32 13.10 -34.77 -11.97
CA LEU A 32 14.00 -35.78 -11.39
C LEU A 32 14.44 -35.52 -9.93
N VAL A 33 14.28 -34.31 -9.40
CA VAL A 33 14.73 -33.96 -8.04
C VAL A 33 13.71 -34.38 -6.98
N ASP A 34 12.40 -34.30 -7.28
CA ASP A 34 11.34 -34.65 -6.32
C ASP A 34 11.40 -36.12 -5.84
N PRO A 35 11.60 -37.13 -6.73
CA PRO A 35 11.79 -38.52 -6.30
C PRO A 35 12.99 -38.69 -5.37
N LEU A 36 14.09 -37.97 -5.61
CA LEU A 36 15.29 -38.07 -4.80
C LEU A 36 15.09 -37.43 -3.42
N VAL A 37 14.35 -36.33 -3.32
CA VAL A 37 13.96 -35.72 -2.04
C VAL A 37 13.11 -36.69 -1.23
N LEU A 38 12.11 -37.33 -1.86
CA LEU A 38 11.27 -38.34 -1.19
C LEU A 38 12.07 -39.56 -0.74
N GLN A 39 12.99 -40.06 -1.57
CA GLN A 39 13.83 -41.21 -1.23
C GLN A 39 14.76 -40.92 -0.04
N VAL A 40 15.19 -39.67 0.14
CA VAL A 40 16.01 -39.25 1.28
C VAL A 40 15.16 -38.93 2.52
N ALA A 41 13.95 -38.41 2.34
CA ALA A 41 13.10 -37.97 3.44
C ALA A 41 12.33 -39.10 4.12
N LEU A 42 11.99 -40.16 3.38
CA LEU A 42 11.17 -41.27 3.83
C LEU A 42 12.02 -42.44 4.38
N PRO A 43 11.58 -43.11 5.45
CA PRO A 43 12.38 -44.12 6.15
C PRO A 43 12.43 -45.48 5.45
N ARG A 44 11.56 -45.73 4.47
CA ARG A 44 11.47 -46.98 3.71
C ARG A 44 11.87 -46.73 2.26
N TRP A 45 12.45 -47.73 1.60
CA TRP A 45 12.78 -47.65 0.18
C TRP A 45 11.52 -47.39 -0.65
N VAL A 46 11.57 -46.40 -1.55
CA VAL A 46 10.40 -45.96 -2.32
C VAL A 46 10.61 -46.30 -3.79
N THR A 47 9.72 -47.13 -4.33
CA THR A 47 9.67 -47.39 -5.76
C THR A 47 8.86 -46.32 -6.46
N PHE A 48 9.41 -45.69 -7.50
CA PHE A 48 8.72 -44.64 -8.24
C PHE A 48 8.10 -45.18 -9.53
N GLY A 49 6.90 -44.69 -9.82
CA GLY A 49 6.32 -44.77 -11.16
C GLY A 49 6.91 -43.67 -12.06
N ALA A 50 7.60 -44.04 -13.13
CA ALA A 50 8.28 -43.08 -14.02
C ALA A 50 7.77 -43.20 -15.47
N ALA A 51 7.86 -42.10 -16.23
CA ALA A 51 7.44 -42.09 -17.63
C ALA A 51 8.30 -43.06 -18.47
N GLU A 52 7.66 -43.79 -19.39
CA GLU A 52 8.31 -44.90 -20.08
C GLU A 52 9.54 -44.49 -20.93
N PHE A 53 9.58 -43.28 -21.48
CA PHE A 53 10.73 -42.82 -22.27
C PHE A 53 12.06 -42.88 -21.49
N LEU A 54 12.02 -42.85 -20.14
CA LEU A 54 13.20 -42.98 -19.27
C LEU A 54 13.77 -44.40 -19.20
N PHE A 55 13.07 -45.40 -19.76
CA PHE A 55 13.43 -46.81 -19.72
C PHE A 55 14.19 -47.30 -20.98
N HIS A 56 14.67 -46.38 -21.82
CA HIS A 56 15.47 -46.69 -23.00
C HIS A 56 16.98 -46.49 -22.75
N GLY A 57 17.82 -47.33 -23.39
CA GLY A 57 19.28 -47.19 -23.36
C GLY A 57 19.92 -47.41 -21.98
N LEU A 58 21.10 -46.81 -21.76
CA LEU A 58 21.86 -46.91 -20.50
C LEU A 58 21.07 -46.36 -19.30
N LEU A 59 20.26 -45.31 -19.52
CA LEU A 59 19.38 -44.76 -18.50
C LEU A 59 18.31 -45.78 -18.10
N GLY A 60 17.72 -46.49 -19.07
CA GLY A 60 16.73 -47.53 -18.80
C GLY A 60 17.26 -48.73 -18.03
N TRP A 61 18.49 -49.17 -18.34
CA TRP A 61 19.17 -50.19 -17.53
C TRP A 61 19.30 -49.77 -16.06
N PHE A 62 19.64 -48.50 -15.82
CA PHE A 62 19.75 -47.95 -14.46
C PHE A 62 18.38 -47.83 -13.77
N MET A 63 17.34 -47.36 -14.47
CA MET A 63 15.98 -47.25 -13.93
C MET A 63 15.40 -48.61 -13.54
N HIS A 64 15.63 -49.65 -14.33
CA HIS A 64 15.23 -51.02 -13.99
C HIS A 64 15.95 -51.55 -12.75
N ARG A 65 17.24 -51.23 -12.58
CA ARG A 65 18.04 -51.67 -11.42
C ARG A 65 17.67 -50.93 -10.12
N LEU A 66 17.14 -49.72 -10.24
CA LEU A 66 16.52 -48.99 -9.13
C LEU A 66 15.10 -49.48 -8.77
N GLY A 67 14.59 -50.49 -9.49
CA GLY A 67 13.28 -51.07 -9.24
C GLY A 67 12.11 -50.18 -9.66
N MET A 68 12.34 -49.15 -10.50
CA MET A 68 11.28 -48.24 -10.96
C MET A 68 10.30 -48.93 -11.92
N ILE A 69 9.04 -48.50 -11.86
CA ILE A 69 7.95 -49.08 -12.65
C ILE A 69 7.60 -48.11 -13.81
N PRO A 70 7.64 -48.55 -15.08
CA PRO A 70 7.28 -47.71 -16.22
C PRO A 70 5.77 -47.45 -16.26
N ILE A 71 5.36 -46.19 -16.45
CA ILE A 71 3.97 -45.75 -16.57
C ILE A 71 3.76 -45.10 -17.94
N TYR A 72 2.78 -45.60 -18.70
CA TYR A 72 2.47 -45.13 -20.05
C TYR A 72 1.33 -44.09 -20.00
N ARG A 73 1.53 -42.92 -20.60
CA ARG A 73 0.55 -41.82 -20.60
C ARG A 73 -0.43 -41.96 -21.78
N ALA A 74 -1.66 -41.49 -21.60
CA ALA A 74 -2.70 -41.56 -22.64
C ALA A 74 -2.39 -40.73 -23.91
N SER A 75 -1.46 -39.77 -23.81
CA SER A 75 -0.95 -38.97 -24.95
C SER A 75 -0.04 -39.77 -25.89
N ASP A 76 0.53 -40.87 -25.39
CA ASP A 76 1.56 -41.63 -26.07
C ASP A 76 0.85 -42.88 -26.62
N ARG A 77 0.38 -42.86 -27.87
CA ARG A 77 -0.42 -43.95 -28.50
C ARG A 77 0.20 -45.34 -28.27
N HIS A 78 -0.22 -46.05 -27.22
CA HIS A 78 0.32 -47.36 -26.82
C HIS A 78 -0.78 -48.37 -26.50
N ASP A 79 -0.40 -49.66 -26.59
CA ASP A 79 -1.25 -50.82 -26.32
C ASP A 79 -1.72 -50.85 -24.84
N PRO A 80 -3.04 -50.87 -24.58
CA PRO A 80 -3.62 -50.97 -23.24
C PRO A 80 -3.09 -52.13 -22.39
N GLN A 81 -2.58 -53.20 -23.01
CA GLN A 81 -2.02 -54.36 -22.29
C GLN A 81 -0.70 -54.07 -21.55
N GLN A 82 0.06 -53.04 -21.94
CA GLN A 82 1.35 -52.72 -21.32
C GLN A 82 1.19 -52.04 -19.95
N ASN A 83 0.20 -51.16 -19.78
CA ASN A 83 -0.15 -50.58 -18.48
C ASN A 83 -0.61 -51.65 -17.46
N LEU A 84 -1.25 -52.72 -17.94
CA LEU A 84 -1.68 -53.83 -17.09
C LEU A 84 -0.49 -54.58 -16.47
N LYS A 85 0.62 -54.72 -17.21
CA LYS A 85 1.87 -55.33 -16.71
C LYS A 85 2.54 -54.44 -15.65
N SER A 86 2.55 -53.13 -15.85
CA SER A 86 3.08 -52.17 -14.87
C SER A 86 2.27 -52.13 -13.59
N PHE A 87 0.94 -52.21 -13.68
CA PHE A 87 0.08 -52.32 -12.49
C PHE A 87 0.28 -53.62 -11.73
N ARG A 88 0.45 -54.77 -12.42
CA ARG A 88 0.78 -56.04 -11.76
C ARG A 88 2.08 -55.97 -10.95
N LYS A 89 3.13 -55.34 -11.48
CA LYS A 89 4.38 -55.11 -10.72
C LYS A 89 4.17 -54.25 -9.48
N ALA A 90 3.30 -53.25 -9.55
CA ALA A 90 2.92 -52.47 -8.37
C ALA A 90 2.16 -53.32 -7.35
N PHE A 91 1.26 -54.21 -7.79
CA PHE A 91 0.51 -55.10 -6.91
C PHE A 91 1.39 -56.14 -6.21
N GLU A 92 2.37 -56.70 -6.93
CA GLU A 92 3.39 -57.59 -6.37
C GLU A 92 4.26 -56.87 -5.33
N LEU A 93 4.70 -55.64 -5.66
CA LEU A 93 5.45 -54.79 -4.73
C LEU A 93 4.66 -54.55 -3.43
N PHE A 94 3.37 -54.20 -3.52
CA PHE A 94 2.55 -54.02 -2.32
C PHE A 94 2.31 -55.33 -1.56
N GLY A 95 2.15 -56.46 -2.25
CA GLY A 95 2.02 -57.78 -1.62
C GLY A 95 3.24 -58.17 -0.78
N GLN A 96 4.42 -57.64 -1.11
CA GLN A 96 5.66 -57.80 -0.35
C GLN A 96 5.82 -56.77 0.79
N GLY A 97 4.79 -55.95 1.05
CA GLY A 97 4.87 -54.84 2.00
C GLY A 97 5.72 -53.68 1.47
N GLY A 98 5.83 -53.49 0.16
CA GLY A 98 6.61 -52.41 -0.47
C GLY A 98 5.95 -51.03 -0.37
N VAL A 99 6.73 -50.00 -0.71
CA VAL A 99 6.28 -48.60 -0.78
C VAL A 99 6.43 -48.11 -2.21
N MET A 100 5.35 -47.56 -2.78
CA MET A 100 5.36 -46.93 -4.10
C MET A 100 5.00 -45.46 -3.99
N ALA A 101 5.70 -44.59 -4.70
CA ALA A 101 5.34 -43.19 -4.85
C ALA A 101 4.87 -42.85 -6.27
N LEU A 102 3.83 -42.03 -6.33
CA LEU A 102 3.26 -41.50 -7.56
C LEU A 102 3.09 -39.98 -7.47
N PHE A 103 3.24 -39.35 -8.63
CA PHE A 103 2.97 -37.95 -8.87
C PHE A 103 1.70 -37.83 -9.73
N PRO A 104 0.51 -37.79 -9.11
CA PRO A 104 -0.74 -38.03 -9.83
C PRO A 104 -1.16 -36.86 -10.75
N GLU A 105 -0.45 -35.74 -10.73
CA GLU A 105 -0.58 -34.61 -11.66
C GLU A 105 -0.17 -34.99 -13.09
N GLY A 106 0.77 -35.92 -13.25
CA GLY A 106 1.20 -36.48 -14.53
C GLY A 106 2.05 -35.56 -15.42
N VAL A 107 2.38 -34.35 -14.95
CA VAL A 107 3.33 -33.39 -15.53
C VAL A 107 4.06 -32.66 -14.39
N SER A 108 5.30 -32.21 -14.62
CA SER A 108 6.00 -31.32 -13.70
C SER A 108 5.72 -29.86 -14.09
N HIS A 109 5.41 -28.98 -13.14
CA HIS A 109 5.01 -27.60 -13.44
C HIS A 109 5.53 -26.59 -12.40
N ASN A 110 5.43 -25.29 -12.74
CA ASN A 110 5.88 -24.16 -11.91
C ASN A 110 4.72 -23.45 -11.18
N SER A 111 3.56 -24.09 -11.02
CA SER A 111 2.41 -23.45 -10.35
C SER A 111 2.51 -23.57 -8.82
N PRO A 112 2.04 -22.59 -8.04
CA PRO A 112 2.10 -22.60 -6.57
C PRO A 112 0.96 -23.42 -5.91
N HIS A 113 0.18 -24.15 -6.69
CA HIS A 113 -0.86 -25.08 -6.23
C HIS A 113 -0.74 -26.42 -6.95
N VAL A 114 -1.29 -27.48 -6.35
CA VAL A 114 -1.40 -28.82 -6.95
C VAL A 114 -2.37 -28.76 -8.14
N LEU A 115 -1.92 -29.18 -9.32
CA LEU A 115 -2.78 -29.29 -10.50
C LEU A 115 -3.84 -30.38 -10.29
N LYS A 116 -4.90 -30.34 -11.11
CA LYS A 116 -5.92 -31.38 -11.11
C LYS A 116 -5.30 -32.75 -11.38
N ILE A 117 -5.38 -33.66 -10.41
CA ILE A 117 -4.76 -34.98 -10.52
C ILE A 117 -5.55 -35.94 -11.41
N LYS A 118 -4.85 -36.91 -12.00
CA LYS A 118 -5.40 -38.01 -12.78
C LYS A 118 -5.79 -39.19 -11.88
N SER A 119 -6.72 -40.02 -12.33
CA SER A 119 -7.25 -41.16 -11.56
C SER A 119 -6.30 -42.36 -11.40
N GLY A 120 -5.03 -42.24 -11.80
CA GLY A 120 -4.07 -43.36 -11.84
C GLY A 120 -3.80 -43.97 -10.46
N ALA A 121 -3.60 -43.14 -9.43
CA ALA A 121 -3.36 -43.60 -8.07
C ALA A 121 -4.58 -44.37 -7.49
N ALA A 122 -5.80 -43.88 -7.73
CA ALA A 122 -7.01 -44.57 -7.31
C ALA A 122 -7.20 -45.93 -8.01
N ARG A 123 -6.88 -46.02 -9.30
CA ARG A 123 -6.94 -47.29 -10.05
C ARG A 123 -5.91 -48.32 -9.57
N ILE A 124 -4.70 -47.86 -9.23
CA ILE A 124 -3.66 -48.72 -8.65
C ILE A 124 -4.08 -49.22 -7.27
N PHE A 125 -4.68 -48.36 -6.44
CA PHE A 125 -5.17 -48.73 -5.12
C PHE A 125 -6.23 -49.83 -5.19
N PHE A 126 -7.33 -49.60 -5.93
CA PHE A 126 -8.40 -50.59 -6.03
C PHE A 126 -7.94 -51.88 -6.69
N GLY A 127 -7.11 -51.80 -7.73
CA GLY A 127 -6.58 -52.99 -8.40
C GLY A 127 -5.65 -53.81 -7.51
N ALA A 128 -4.87 -53.18 -6.63
CA ALA A 128 -4.03 -53.88 -5.68
C ALA A 128 -4.85 -54.60 -4.61
N GLU A 129 -5.86 -53.92 -4.04
CA GLU A 129 -6.76 -54.53 -3.07
C GLU A 129 -7.56 -55.68 -3.68
N GLU A 130 -8.11 -55.51 -4.88
CA GLU A 130 -8.82 -56.58 -5.60
C GLU A 130 -7.93 -57.79 -5.88
N HIS A 131 -6.69 -57.56 -6.35
CA HIS A 131 -5.73 -58.62 -6.67
C HIS A 131 -5.39 -59.51 -5.46
N HIS A 132 -5.41 -58.93 -4.26
CA HIS A 132 -5.11 -59.61 -2.99
C HIS A 132 -6.38 -59.91 -2.16
N GLY A 133 -7.56 -59.94 -2.81
CA GLY A 133 -8.82 -60.34 -2.19
C GLY A 133 -9.35 -59.39 -1.12
N GLY A 134 -8.99 -58.11 -1.17
CA GLY A 134 -9.44 -57.04 -0.28
C GLY A 134 -8.81 -57.06 1.12
N ARG A 135 -7.71 -57.80 1.29
CA ARG A 135 -7.03 -58.01 2.58
C ARG A 135 -5.60 -57.45 2.62
N LEU A 136 -5.21 -56.69 1.59
CA LEU A 136 -3.85 -56.19 1.48
C LEU A 136 -3.55 -55.12 2.54
N GLY A 137 -4.55 -54.33 2.90
CA GLY A 137 -4.40 -53.26 3.88
C GLY A 137 -3.52 -52.12 3.38
N LEU A 138 -3.56 -51.85 2.07
CA LEU A 138 -2.81 -50.77 1.43
C LEU A 138 -3.26 -49.43 2.03
N ARG A 139 -2.29 -48.57 2.38
CA ARG A 139 -2.57 -47.23 2.92
C ARG A 139 -2.07 -46.19 1.94
N ILE A 140 -2.92 -45.21 1.63
CA ILE A 140 -2.55 -44.06 0.81
C ILE A 140 -2.12 -42.92 1.74
N VAL A 141 -0.91 -42.39 1.54
CA VAL A 141 -0.41 -41.28 2.37
C VAL A 141 -0.03 -40.10 1.48
N PRO A 142 -0.63 -38.91 1.69
CA PRO A 142 -0.28 -37.70 0.96
C PRO A 142 1.01 -37.09 1.51
N VAL A 143 1.90 -36.66 0.62
CA VAL A 143 3.17 -36.02 0.97
C VAL A 143 3.33 -34.73 0.16
N GLY A 144 3.47 -33.61 0.87
CA GLY A 144 3.72 -32.30 0.29
C GLY A 144 5.21 -31.97 0.26
N LEU A 145 5.72 -31.61 -0.93
CA LEU A 145 7.05 -31.05 -1.13
C LEU A 145 6.94 -29.53 -1.19
N VAL A 146 7.47 -28.84 -0.18
CA VAL A 146 7.35 -27.39 -0.02
C VAL A 146 8.73 -26.75 -0.17
N TYR A 147 8.91 -25.98 -1.23
CA TYR A 147 10.18 -25.34 -1.59
C TYR A 147 10.20 -23.88 -1.14
N GLU A 148 11.25 -23.45 -0.44
CA GLU A 148 11.41 -22.05 -0.03
C GLU A 148 11.66 -21.13 -1.24
N HIS A 149 12.58 -21.54 -2.12
CA HIS A 149 12.89 -20.87 -3.39
C HIS A 149 13.19 -21.92 -4.45
N LYS A 150 12.50 -21.85 -5.61
CA LYS A 150 12.61 -22.86 -6.69
C LYS A 150 13.74 -22.55 -7.68
N ASP A 151 14.13 -21.29 -7.77
CA ASP A 151 15.06 -20.70 -8.73
C ASP A 151 16.52 -20.61 -8.22
N ARG A 152 16.79 -21.01 -6.96
CA ARG A 152 18.10 -20.88 -6.32
C ARG A 152 18.66 -22.22 -5.85
N LEU A 153 19.95 -22.44 -6.11
CA LEU A 153 20.70 -23.55 -5.53
C LEU A 153 20.89 -23.32 -4.02
N GLN A 154 20.98 -24.40 -3.23
CA GLN A 154 21.11 -24.37 -1.76
C GLN A 154 19.87 -23.89 -0.98
N GLY A 155 18.68 -23.94 -1.57
CA GLY A 155 17.43 -23.67 -0.86
C GLY A 155 17.08 -24.71 0.24
N ARG A 156 16.01 -24.47 0.99
CA ARG A 156 15.41 -25.42 1.94
C ARG A 156 14.19 -26.10 1.30
N VAL A 157 14.02 -27.39 1.62
CA VAL A 157 12.82 -28.16 1.25
C VAL A 157 12.23 -28.77 2.51
N THR A 158 10.92 -28.57 2.71
CA THR A 158 10.17 -29.21 3.80
C THR A 158 9.25 -30.25 3.20
N VAL A 159 9.41 -31.50 3.66
CA VAL A 159 8.56 -32.64 3.32
C VAL A 159 7.49 -32.76 4.40
N VAL A 160 6.22 -32.56 4.03
CA VAL A 160 5.08 -32.59 4.96
C VAL A 160 4.28 -33.85 4.71
N ILE A 161 4.28 -34.77 5.67
CA ILE A 161 3.53 -36.04 5.60
C ILE A 161 2.15 -35.82 6.23
N GLY A 162 1.09 -36.08 5.46
CA GLY A 162 -0.28 -35.99 5.95
C GLY A 162 -0.79 -37.31 6.54
N ASP A 163 -2.02 -37.27 7.04
CA ASP A 163 -2.66 -38.46 7.60
C ASP A 163 -3.05 -39.46 6.50
N PRO A 164 -2.95 -40.78 6.75
CA PRO A 164 -3.41 -41.79 5.80
C PRO A 164 -4.88 -41.57 5.42
N ILE A 165 -5.17 -41.64 4.12
CA ILE A 165 -6.51 -41.41 3.58
C ILE A 165 -7.40 -42.61 3.94
N ALA A 166 -8.60 -42.33 4.48
CA ALA A 166 -9.60 -43.35 4.77
C ALA A 166 -10.20 -43.93 3.48
N THR A 167 -10.18 -45.26 3.37
CA THR A 167 -10.57 -46.01 2.16
C THR A 167 -11.60 -47.11 2.40
N ASP A 168 -11.92 -47.43 3.65
CA ASP A 168 -12.74 -48.60 4.01
C ASP A 168 -14.16 -48.51 3.41
N ASP A 169 -14.75 -47.33 3.42
CA ASP A 169 -16.07 -47.06 2.84
C ASP A 169 -16.04 -47.11 1.30
N LEU A 170 -14.89 -46.81 0.69
CA LEU A 170 -14.71 -46.81 -0.75
C LEU A 170 -14.41 -48.21 -1.29
N LEU A 171 -13.84 -49.10 -0.49
CA LEU A 171 -13.63 -50.51 -0.85
C LEU A 171 -14.96 -51.24 -0.99
N ALA A 172 -15.91 -51.01 -0.08
CA ALA A 172 -17.27 -51.53 -0.21
C ALA A 172 -17.98 -50.98 -1.46
N LEU A 173 -17.85 -49.67 -1.71
CA LEU A 173 -18.43 -49.02 -2.89
C LEU A 173 -17.79 -49.50 -4.21
N ALA A 174 -16.53 -49.93 -4.20
CA ALA A 174 -15.82 -50.35 -5.40
C ALA A 174 -16.41 -51.63 -6.01
N SER A 175 -16.98 -52.53 -5.20
CA SER A 175 -17.65 -53.74 -5.68
C SER A 175 -18.98 -53.45 -6.37
N GLU A 176 -19.69 -52.39 -5.97
CA GLU A 176 -21.00 -52.01 -6.52
C GLU A 176 -20.90 -50.99 -7.65
N ALA A 177 -20.00 -50.01 -7.51
CA ALA A 177 -19.85 -48.89 -8.44
C ALA A 177 -18.37 -48.48 -8.61
N PRO A 178 -17.54 -49.28 -9.32
CA PRO A 178 -16.09 -49.07 -9.44
C PRO A 178 -15.69 -47.68 -9.93
N GLN A 179 -16.44 -47.13 -10.90
CA GLN A 179 -16.18 -45.81 -11.48
C GLN A 179 -16.48 -44.67 -10.49
N LYS A 180 -17.52 -44.83 -9.65
CA LYS A 180 -17.90 -43.86 -8.61
C LYS A 180 -16.88 -43.88 -7.47
N ALA A 181 -16.48 -45.07 -7.03
CA ALA A 181 -15.42 -45.25 -6.03
C ALA A 181 -14.09 -44.63 -6.49
N THR A 182 -13.68 -44.86 -7.75
CA THR A 182 -12.48 -44.25 -8.35
C THR A 182 -12.52 -42.73 -8.34
N ARG A 183 -13.66 -42.12 -8.72
CA ARG A 183 -13.83 -40.66 -8.71
C ARG A 183 -13.77 -40.08 -7.30
N GLN A 184 -14.44 -40.72 -6.34
CA GLN A 184 -14.44 -40.27 -4.94
C GLN A 184 -13.06 -40.40 -4.30
N LEU A 185 -12.35 -41.50 -4.53
CA LEU A 185 -10.99 -41.67 -4.03
C LEU A 185 -10.03 -40.64 -4.65
N THR A 186 -10.16 -40.37 -5.95
CA THR A 186 -9.36 -39.33 -6.62
C THR A 186 -9.62 -37.95 -6.01
N ALA A 187 -10.88 -37.60 -5.71
CA ALA A 187 -11.20 -36.35 -5.05
C ALA A 187 -10.63 -36.26 -3.61
N ARG A 188 -10.67 -37.36 -2.85
CA ARG A 188 -10.03 -37.43 -1.52
C ARG A 188 -8.52 -37.24 -1.58
N ILE A 189 -7.87 -37.87 -2.57
CA ILE A 189 -6.43 -37.71 -2.79
C ILE A 189 -6.08 -36.26 -3.13
N GLN A 190 -6.87 -35.60 -3.99
CA GLN A 190 -6.69 -34.18 -4.33
C GLN A 190 -6.76 -33.30 -3.07
N ALA A 191 -7.83 -33.42 -2.28
CA ALA A 191 -8.01 -32.62 -1.07
C ALA A 191 -6.91 -32.88 -0.03
N ALA A 192 -6.49 -34.13 0.11
CA ALA A 192 -5.44 -34.52 1.05
C ALA A 192 -4.06 -33.99 0.62
N LEU A 193 -3.77 -33.96 -0.68
CA LEU A 193 -2.56 -33.35 -1.24
C LEU A 193 -2.54 -31.82 -1.06
N GLU A 194 -3.66 -31.15 -1.32
CA GLU A 194 -3.79 -29.69 -1.12
C GLU A 194 -3.56 -29.29 0.35
N ALA A 195 -4.00 -30.13 1.29
CA ALA A 195 -3.81 -29.89 2.72
C ALA A 195 -2.34 -29.94 3.17
N VAL A 196 -1.46 -30.64 2.43
CA VAL A 196 -0.03 -30.81 2.77
C VAL A 196 0.91 -29.95 1.92
N THR A 197 0.41 -29.24 0.89
CA THR A 197 1.23 -28.50 -0.09
C THR A 197 1.15 -26.98 0.01
N PHE A 198 0.39 -26.42 0.96
CA PHE A 198 0.16 -24.98 1.11
C PHE A 198 -0.28 -24.28 -0.19
N SER A 199 -1.04 -24.96 -1.04
CA SER A 199 -1.50 -24.47 -2.35
C SER A 199 -2.00 -23.03 -2.31
N GLN A 200 -1.40 -22.17 -3.13
CA GLN A 200 -1.79 -20.77 -3.36
C GLN A 200 -2.26 -20.57 -4.81
N GLU A 201 -3.16 -19.60 -5.03
CA GLU A 201 -3.60 -19.24 -6.38
C GLU A 201 -2.45 -18.62 -7.19
N THR A 202 -1.60 -17.80 -6.57
CA THR A 202 -0.46 -17.15 -7.22
C THR A 202 0.83 -17.19 -6.39
N TRP A 203 1.99 -16.95 -7.05
CA TRP A 203 3.28 -16.81 -6.36
C TRP A 203 3.37 -15.52 -5.52
N ARG A 204 2.51 -14.53 -5.81
CA ARG A 204 2.35 -13.29 -5.04
C ARG A 204 1.82 -13.60 -3.63
N ASP A 205 0.78 -14.43 -3.54
CA ASP A 205 0.16 -14.85 -2.26
C ASP A 205 1.13 -15.65 -1.39
N TYR A 206 1.94 -16.51 -2.00
CA TYR A 206 2.97 -17.27 -1.28
C TYR A 206 4.01 -16.36 -0.64
N ARG A 207 4.52 -15.36 -1.39
CA ARG A 207 5.49 -14.38 -0.87
C ARG A 207 4.89 -13.47 0.20
N PHE A 208 3.60 -13.13 0.08
CA PHE A 208 2.85 -12.37 1.07
C PHE A 208 2.77 -13.13 2.41
N ILE A 209 2.30 -14.39 2.37
CA ILE A 209 2.23 -15.24 3.57
C ILE A 209 3.63 -15.47 4.16
N ASP A 210 4.65 -15.68 3.32
CA ASP A 210 6.03 -15.83 3.77
C ASP A 210 6.54 -14.61 4.55
N ARG A 211 6.29 -13.40 4.04
CA ARG A 211 6.65 -12.15 4.72
C ARG A 211 5.81 -11.89 5.96
N ALA A 212 4.51 -12.17 5.93
CA ALA A 212 3.63 -12.06 7.09
C ALA A 212 4.06 -13.01 8.23
N VAL A 213 4.53 -14.22 7.89
CA VAL A 213 5.14 -15.15 8.84
C VAL A 213 6.41 -14.55 9.44
N GLN A 214 7.31 -13.98 8.64
CA GLN A 214 8.53 -13.35 9.16
C GLN A 214 8.22 -12.16 10.07
N PHE A 215 7.26 -11.31 9.69
CA PHE A 215 6.80 -10.17 10.49
C PHE A 215 6.16 -10.60 11.82
N TYR A 216 5.29 -11.61 11.79
CA TYR A 216 4.68 -12.16 13.00
C TYR A 216 5.72 -12.71 13.98
N LEU A 217 6.80 -13.29 13.47
CA LEU A 217 7.89 -13.84 14.30
C LEU A 217 8.80 -12.73 14.85
N SER A 218 9.14 -11.72 14.04
CA SER A 218 9.94 -10.58 14.51
C SER A 218 9.22 -9.72 15.54
N ALA A 219 7.88 -9.73 15.53
CA ALA A 219 7.08 -9.01 16.52
C ALA A 219 6.95 -9.75 17.87
N ARG A 220 7.32 -11.04 17.94
CA ARG A 220 7.16 -11.88 19.13
C ARG A 220 8.44 -12.06 19.95
N ASP A 221 9.57 -12.07 19.26
CA ASP A 221 10.90 -12.19 19.87
C ASP A 221 11.64 -10.90 19.51
N GLU A 222 12.17 -10.16 20.50
CA GLU A 222 12.93 -8.91 20.35
C GLU A 222 14.18 -9.08 19.47
N ILE A 223 13.98 -9.20 18.16
CA ILE A 223 15.01 -9.56 17.18
C ILE A 223 15.30 -8.34 16.30
N ARG A 224 16.59 -8.13 16.03
CA ARG A 224 17.08 -6.99 15.26
C ARG A 224 16.66 -7.12 13.78
N PRO A 225 16.35 -6.01 13.09
CA PRO A 225 16.05 -6.03 11.66
C PRO A 225 17.18 -6.69 10.86
N GLY A 226 16.85 -7.76 10.13
CA GLY A 226 17.80 -8.50 9.28
C GLY A 226 18.19 -9.90 9.75
N GLU A 227 17.86 -10.29 10.99
CA GLU A 227 18.02 -11.68 11.47
C GLU A 227 16.83 -12.56 11.04
N ARG A 228 17.09 -13.68 10.35
CA ARG A 228 16.05 -14.66 9.99
C ARG A 228 15.78 -15.60 11.16
N VAL A 229 14.52 -15.67 11.61
CA VAL A 229 14.09 -16.62 12.65
C VAL A 229 14.01 -18.03 12.07
N ASP A 230 14.92 -18.91 12.50
CA ASP A 230 14.95 -20.31 12.08
C ASP A 230 13.98 -21.14 12.94
N LEU A 231 12.71 -21.17 12.53
CA LEU A 231 11.66 -21.99 13.16
C LEU A 231 11.96 -23.50 13.04
N SER A 232 11.43 -24.28 13.99
CA SER A 232 11.34 -25.73 13.79
C SER A 232 10.48 -26.02 12.54
N PRO A 233 10.72 -27.15 11.84
CA PRO A 233 9.90 -27.53 10.68
C PRO A 233 8.40 -27.60 11.01
N GLU A 234 8.04 -28.08 12.19
CA GLU A 234 6.67 -28.19 12.69
C GLU A 234 6.05 -26.81 12.92
N GLN A 235 6.81 -25.88 13.51
CA GLN A 235 6.37 -24.50 13.70
C GLN A 235 6.21 -23.77 12.36
N THR A 236 7.13 -23.99 11.42
CA THR A 236 7.05 -23.42 10.06
C THR A 236 5.77 -23.86 9.37
N VAL A 237 5.44 -25.15 9.47
CA VAL A 237 4.23 -25.73 8.89
C VAL A 237 2.97 -25.20 9.57
N ALA A 238 2.95 -25.15 10.89
CA ALA A 238 1.80 -24.68 11.67
C ALA A 238 1.49 -23.19 11.42
N VAL A 239 2.51 -22.33 11.43
CA VAL A 239 2.34 -20.88 11.23
C VAL A 239 1.93 -20.59 9.79
N ARG A 240 2.55 -21.22 8.78
CA ARG A 240 2.16 -21.04 7.37
C ARG A 240 0.74 -21.56 7.09
N ARG A 241 0.34 -22.69 7.70
CA ARG A 241 -1.03 -23.21 7.59
C ARG A 241 -2.03 -22.23 8.22
N GLY A 242 -1.75 -21.77 9.43
CA GLY A 242 -2.60 -20.81 10.14
C GLY A 242 -2.76 -19.49 9.38
N MET A 243 -1.67 -18.94 8.83
CA MET A 243 -1.70 -17.72 8.03
C MET A 243 -2.45 -17.89 6.71
N ARG A 244 -2.32 -19.04 6.03
CA ARG A 244 -3.13 -19.36 4.84
C ARG A 244 -4.61 -19.47 5.17
N GLU A 245 -4.96 -20.16 6.24
CA GLU A 245 -6.36 -20.30 6.67
C GLU A 245 -6.97 -18.95 7.07
N ALA A 246 -6.18 -18.08 7.73
CA ALA A 246 -6.57 -16.70 8.01
C ALA A 246 -6.75 -15.88 6.72
N PHE A 247 -5.81 -15.97 5.77
CA PHE A 247 -5.89 -15.29 4.48
C PHE A 247 -7.12 -15.72 3.66
N LEU A 248 -7.41 -17.02 3.60
CA LEU A 248 -8.60 -17.54 2.92
C LEU A 248 -9.90 -17.24 3.66
N ALA A 249 -9.87 -17.14 4.99
CA ALA A 249 -11.01 -16.72 5.79
C ALA A 249 -11.31 -15.23 5.59
N LEU A 250 -10.28 -14.38 5.57
CA LEU A 250 -10.40 -12.95 5.30
C LEU A 250 -10.97 -12.68 3.90
N ARG A 251 -10.51 -13.43 2.89
CA ARG A 251 -11.05 -13.33 1.51
C ARG A 251 -12.51 -13.80 1.38
N ARG A 252 -13.05 -14.52 2.37
CA ARG A 252 -14.42 -15.07 2.39
C ARG A 252 -15.35 -14.34 3.36
N LEU A 253 -14.85 -13.40 4.15
CA LEU A 253 -15.65 -12.65 5.12
C LEU A 253 -16.14 -11.35 4.48
N GLU A 254 -17.45 -11.23 4.29
CA GLU A 254 -18.10 -9.91 4.18
C GLU A 254 -17.90 -9.19 5.53
N VAL A 255 -17.09 -8.14 5.53
CA VAL A 255 -16.45 -7.53 6.71
C VAL A 255 -17.42 -6.72 7.60
N ARG A 256 -18.71 -6.62 7.25
CA ARG A 256 -19.68 -5.71 7.90
C ARG A 256 -19.91 -5.89 9.42
N PRO A 257 -20.06 -7.09 10.03
CA PRO A 257 -20.58 -7.16 11.41
C PRO A 257 -19.53 -7.03 12.53
N VAL A 258 -18.24 -7.02 12.20
CA VAL A 258 -17.15 -7.07 13.19
C VAL A 258 -16.66 -5.67 13.55
N ILE A 259 -16.71 -4.72 12.62
CA ILE A 259 -16.28 -3.33 12.82
C ILE A 259 -17.27 -2.60 13.74
N SER A 260 -18.59 -2.76 13.53
CA SER A 260 -19.60 -2.06 14.35
C SER A 260 -19.56 -2.40 15.85
N ARG A 261 -19.12 -3.62 16.22
CA ARG A 261 -19.00 -4.02 17.64
C ARG A 261 -17.74 -3.52 18.33
N VAL A 262 -16.70 -3.20 17.56
CA VAL A 262 -15.42 -2.70 18.07
C VAL A 262 -15.45 -1.18 18.23
N LEU A 263 -16.16 -0.47 17.34
CA LEU A 263 -16.27 0.99 17.37
C LEU A 263 -17.30 1.52 18.38
N PHE A 264 -18.43 0.82 18.63
CA PHE A 264 -19.55 1.38 19.42
C PHE A 264 -19.77 0.76 20.81
N GLY A 265 -18.96 -0.23 21.22
CA GLY A 265 -19.16 -0.96 22.48
C GLY A 265 -20.49 -1.74 22.52
N PRO A 266 -20.75 -2.55 23.57
CA PRO A 266 -22.01 -3.26 23.70
C PRO A 266 -23.12 -2.28 24.08
N ALA A 267 -24.06 -2.04 23.16
CA ALA A 267 -25.28 -1.28 23.43
C ALA A 267 -25.98 -1.80 24.71
N GLY A 268 -26.20 -0.90 25.66
CA GLY A 268 -26.84 -1.18 26.93
C GLY A 268 -28.27 -1.69 26.74
N ALA A 269 -28.55 -2.87 27.25
CA ALA A 269 -29.89 -3.37 27.45
C ALA A 269 -30.47 -2.75 28.73
N ASN A 270 -31.56 -1.99 28.62
CA ASN A 270 -32.66 -1.78 29.58
C ASN A 270 -33.60 -0.70 29.00
N ALA A 271 -34.94 -0.76 29.04
CA ALA A 271 -35.90 -1.68 29.63
C ALA A 271 -37.29 -1.47 28.98
N SER A 272 -38.23 -2.37 29.32
CA SER A 272 -39.71 -2.32 29.14
C SER A 272 -40.28 -2.88 27.82
N ASN A 273 -40.86 -4.09 27.83
CA ASN A 273 -42.26 -4.37 28.19
C ASN A 273 -42.54 -5.89 28.19
N PRO A 274 -43.41 -6.44 29.06
CA PRO A 274 -43.69 -7.87 29.18
C PRO A 274 -44.98 -8.29 28.43
N GLY A 275 -44.98 -9.43 27.73
CA GLY A 275 -46.21 -9.93 27.09
C GLY A 275 -46.04 -11.20 26.25
N ARG A 276 -46.15 -12.35 26.93
CA ARG A 276 -46.45 -13.73 26.46
C ARG A 276 -46.71 -13.98 24.96
N ALA A 277 -46.02 -14.99 24.41
CA ALA A 277 -46.65 -16.28 24.05
C ALA A 277 -45.58 -17.38 23.88
N ALA A 278 -45.89 -18.58 24.36
CA ALA A 278 -44.99 -19.71 24.51
C ALA A 278 -44.71 -20.45 23.18
N PHE A 279 -43.46 -20.89 23.01
CA PHE A 279 -43.07 -21.93 22.05
C PHE A 279 -43.18 -23.31 22.71
N PRO A 280 -43.59 -24.37 21.99
CA PRO A 280 -43.19 -25.72 22.34
C PRO A 280 -41.78 -26.02 21.83
N SER A 281 -41.11 -26.82 22.65
CA SER A 281 -39.75 -27.33 22.61
C SER A 281 -39.38 -28.12 21.36
N GLU A 282 -38.14 -27.97 20.90
CA GLU A 282 -37.28 -29.11 20.56
C GLU A 282 -35.79 -28.75 20.66
N THR A 283 -35.11 -29.45 21.56
CA THR A 283 -33.65 -29.61 21.76
C THR A 283 -33.03 -30.28 20.51
N SER A 284 -31.82 -30.03 20.03
CA SER A 284 -30.51 -29.94 20.68
C SER A 284 -29.45 -29.64 19.60
N ALA A 285 -28.56 -28.65 19.80
CA ALA A 285 -27.22 -28.52 19.18
C ALA A 285 -26.58 -27.16 19.48
N ARG A 286 -26.19 -26.88 20.74
CA ARG A 286 -25.30 -25.75 21.07
C ARG A 286 -24.39 -26.11 22.24
N ALA A 287 -23.27 -26.76 21.95
CA ALA A 287 -22.17 -26.90 22.91
C ALA A 287 -20.77 -26.66 22.31
N THR A 288 -20.60 -26.54 20.98
CA THR A 288 -19.28 -26.41 20.33
C THR A 288 -18.92 -25.00 19.84
N GLN A 289 -19.74 -23.99 20.12
CA GLN A 289 -19.50 -22.61 19.68
C GLN A 289 -18.87 -21.70 20.74
N ARG A 290 -18.86 -22.07 22.03
CA ARG A 290 -18.37 -21.18 23.11
C ARG A 290 -16.84 -21.12 23.26
N GLY A 291 -16.08 -22.09 22.73
CA GLY A 291 -14.60 -22.10 22.83
C GLY A 291 -13.87 -21.22 21.81
N ARG A 292 -14.43 -21.00 20.61
CA ARG A 292 -13.79 -20.22 19.53
C ARG A 292 -13.93 -18.70 19.72
N HIS A 293 -14.95 -18.25 20.45
CA HIS A 293 -15.19 -16.82 20.69
C HIS A 293 -14.32 -16.24 21.83
N VAL A 294 -13.79 -17.06 22.74
CA VAL A 294 -12.96 -16.56 23.86
C VAL A 294 -11.53 -16.27 23.40
N MET A 295 -10.95 -17.13 22.55
CA MET A 295 -9.60 -16.94 21.98
C MET A 295 -9.54 -15.79 20.96
N PHE A 296 -10.59 -15.60 20.14
CA PHE A 296 -10.68 -14.48 19.20
C PHE A 296 -10.94 -13.14 19.91
N ARG A 297 -11.72 -13.13 21.00
CA ARG A 297 -11.87 -11.94 21.87
C ARG A 297 -10.57 -11.57 22.57
N GLN A 298 -9.78 -12.54 23.03
CA GLN A 298 -8.47 -12.27 23.64
C GLN A 298 -7.44 -11.78 22.62
N PHE A 299 -7.47 -12.28 21.38
CA PHE A 299 -6.58 -11.82 20.30
C PHE A 299 -6.94 -10.41 19.81
N LEU A 300 -8.22 -10.10 19.58
CA LEU A 300 -8.65 -8.75 19.18
C LEU A 300 -8.48 -7.74 20.32
N LEU A 301 -8.73 -8.16 21.57
CA LEU A 301 -8.43 -7.35 22.75
C LEU A 301 -6.92 -7.16 22.92
N LEU A 302 -6.06 -8.12 22.57
CA LEU A 302 -4.60 -7.94 22.58
C LEU A 302 -4.10 -7.04 21.44
N VAL A 303 -4.74 -7.03 20.28
CA VAL A 303 -4.41 -6.10 19.17
C VAL A 303 -4.92 -4.69 19.47
N VAL A 304 -6.14 -4.55 20.00
CA VAL A 304 -6.71 -3.27 20.44
C VAL A 304 -6.01 -2.77 21.70
N LEU A 305 -5.61 -3.63 22.64
CA LEU A 305 -4.74 -3.26 23.77
C LEU A 305 -3.30 -3.04 23.32
N ALA A 306 -2.79 -3.61 22.22
CA ALA A 306 -1.47 -3.27 21.69
C ALA A 306 -1.48 -1.90 21.00
N VAL A 307 -2.57 -1.56 20.31
CA VAL A 307 -2.81 -0.22 19.76
C VAL A 307 -3.07 0.80 20.89
N LEU A 308 -3.88 0.46 21.90
CA LEU A 308 -4.12 1.32 23.07
C LEU A 308 -2.90 1.40 24.00
N ALA A 309 -2.12 0.33 24.18
CA ALA A 309 -0.87 0.35 24.97
C ALA A 309 0.26 1.10 24.24
N ALA A 310 0.28 1.07 22.90
CA ALA A 310 1.14 1.93 22.10
C ALA A 310 0.69 3.41 22.15
N VAL A 311 -0.61 3.67 22.34
CA VAL A 311 -1.18 5.03 22.53
C VAL A 311 -1.09 5.51 23.99
N THR A 312 -0.83 4.64 24.97
CA THR A 312 -0.56 5.03 26.37
C THR A 312 0.93 5.06 26.74
N GLY A 313 1.83 5.13 25.75
CA GLY A 313 3.24 5.42 25.96
C GLY A 313 3.46 6.87 26.39
N ARG A 314 3.07 7.21 27.62
CA ARG A 314 3.61 8.39 28.30
C ARG A 314 5.08 8.12 28.61
N GLU A 315 5.96 8.82 27.92
CA GLU A 315 7.01 9.58 28.60
C GLU A 315 7.01 11.00 28.04
N ALA A 316 6.82 11.95 28.95
CA ALA A 316 6.86 13.36 28.68
C ALA A 316 8.25 13.91 29.00
N LEU A 317 8.61 14.97 28.26
CA LEU A 317 9.56 16.03 28.57
C LEU A 317 11.03 15.76 28.22
N THR A 318 11.40 16.14 26.99
CA THR A 318 12.72 16.69 26.73
C THR A 318 12.83 18.06 27.38
N ALA A 319 13.87 18.26 28.19
CA ALA A 319 14.21 19.57 28.75
C ALA A 319 14.49 20.57 27.62
N PRO A 320 14.07 21.85 27.72
CA PRO A 320 14.41 22.84 26.71
C PRO A 320 15.93 23.04 26.67
N PRO A 321 16.56 23.05 25.49
CA PRO A 321 17.97 23.41 25.38
C PRO A 321 18.18 24.85 25.86
N PRO A 322 19.35 25.18 26.44
CA PRO A 322 19.60 26.47 27.05
C PRO A 322 19.73 27.59 26.00
N GLY A 323 19.06 28.71 26.28
CA GLY A 323 19.29 30.05 25.72
C GLY A 323 18.87 30.25 24.27
N ARG A 324 17.76 30.97 24.01
CA ARG A 324 17.29 31.33 22.65
C ARG A 324 18.44 31.85 21.77
N PRO A 325 18.93 31.07 20.79
CA PRO A 325 19.61 31.63 19.63
C PRO A 325 18.56 32.35 18.78
N GLY A 326 18.97 33.19 17.83
CA GLY A 326 18.06 33.96 16.96
C GLY A 326 16.92 33.14 16.32
N ALA A 327 15.93 33.83 15.74
CA ALA A 327 14.71 33.21 15.21
C ALA A 327 15.00 31.98 14.30
N ASP A 328 14.20 30.91 14.42
CA ASP A 328 14.24 29.79 13.47
C ASP A 328 13.51 30.24 12.23
N VAL A 329 14.23 30.47 11.15
CA VAL A 329 13.66 31.06 9.93
C VAL A 329 14.21 30.36 8.70
N MET A 330 13.44 30.39 7.62
CA MET A 330 13.89 29.92 6.31
C MET A 330 15.13 30.71 5.82
N SER A 331 15.90 30.07 4.94
CA SER A 331 17.01 30.73 4.23
C SER A 331 16.51 31.95 3.45
N ASN A 332 17.28 33.04 3.48
CA ASN A 332 17.05 34.23 2.66
C ASN A 332 17.83 34.17 1.33
N ASN A 333 18.57 33.09 1.06
CA ASN A 333 19.29 32.94 -0.19
C ASN A 333 18.29 32.67 -1.32
N PRO A 334 18.20 33.52 -2.35
CA PRO A 334 17.17 33.38 -3.35
C PRO A 334 17.36 32.15 -4.25
N ASN A 335 18.54 31.53 -4.22
CA ASN A 335 18.82 30.30 -4.96
C ASN A 335 18.42 29.02 -4.21
N ASP A 336 18.02 29.12 -2.93
CA ASP A 336 17.54 27.97 -2.16
C ASP A 336 16.07 27.65 -2.48
N TRP A 337 15.71 26.40 -2.25
CA TRP A 337 14.35 25.86 -2.32
C TRP A 337 13.96 25.22 -0.97
N PRO A 338 13.76 26.02 0.10
CA PRO A 338 13.66 25.51 1.46
C PRO A 338 12.35 24.79 1.82
N MET A 339 11.31 24.89 0.98
CA MET A 339 9.98 24.35 1.26
C MET A 339 9.30 23.95 -0.04
N TYR A 340 8.14 23.28 0.04
CA TYR A 340 7.37 22.84 -1.13
C TYR A 340 7.27 23.92 -2.21
N ASN A 341 6.74 25.10 -1.84
CA ASN A 341 6.49 26.21 -2.76
C ASN A 341 7.70 27.07 -3.08
N ARG A 342 8.90 26.69 -2.63
CA ARG A 342 10.14 27.48 -2.60
C ARG A 342 10.08 28.72 -1.71
N ALA A 343 9.03 29.52 -1.81
CA ALA A 343 8.77 30.71 -1.02
C ALA A 343 7.35 30.68 -0.45
N PRO A 344 7.07 31.49 0.59
CA PRO A 344 5.74 31.52 1.21
C PRO A 344 4.61 31.98 0.29
N ASP A 345 4.92 32.63 -0.83
CA ASP A 345 3.93 33.15 -1.78
C ASP A 345 3.23 32.07 -2.63
N GLY A 346 3.60 30.79 -2.47
CA GLY A 346 2.97 29.71 -3.23
C GLY A 346 3.41 29.64 -4.70
N SER A 347 4.37 30.48 -5.14
CA SER A 347 4.64 30.67 -6.57
C SER A 347 5.31 29.48 -7.26
N ARG A 348 6.01 28.61 -6.53
CA ARG A 348 6.86 27.54 -7.10
C ARG A 348 7.81 28.06 -8.19
N HIS A 349 8.20 29.33 -8.09
CA HIS A 349 9.05 30.02 -9.06
C HIS A 349 10.40 30.37 -8.45
N ASN A 350 11.46 29.83 -9.05
CA ASN A 350 12.83 30.27 -8.74
C ASN A 350 13.26 31.36 -9.72
N PHE A 351 13.01 32.61 -9.34
CA PHE A 351 13.42 33.79 -10.11
C PHE A 351 14.94 34.01 -10.16
N ALA A 352 15.71 33.37 -9.28
CA ALA A 352 17.16 33.57 -9.17
C ALA A 352 17.98 32.57 -10.00
N GLU A 353 17.33 31.52 -10.51
CA GLU A 353 17.96 30.63 -11.48
C GLU A 353 18.29 31.39 -12.76
N THR A 354 19.50 31.19 -13.28
CA THR A 354 20.01 31.89 -14.48
C THR A 354 20.78 30.97 -15.43
N LYS A 355 21.11 29.75 -14.99
CA LYS A 355 21.92 28.79 -15.72
C LYS A 355 21.06 27.89 -16.60
N LEU A 356 20.02 27.28 -16.05
CA LEU A 356 19.08 26.44 -16.82
C LEU A 356 18.13 27.36 -17.58
N ARG A 357 18.07 27.25 -18.92
CA ARG A 357 17.30 28.14 -19.79
C ARG A 357 16.83 27.40 -21.04
N PRO A 358 15.90 27.95 -21.84
CA PRO A 358 15.38 27.26 -23.02
C PRO A 358 16.47 26.74 -23.97
N SER A 359 17.56 27.50 -24.12
CA SER A 359 18.66 27.15 -25.03
C SER A 359 19.54 25.97 -24.59
N ASN A 360 19.41 25.45 -23.35
CA ASN A 360 20.32 24.42 -22.85
C ASN A 360 19.68 23.27 -22.06
N VAL A 361 18.42 23.38 -21.65
CA VAL A 361 17.74 22.31 -20.88
C VAL A 361 17.63 21.00 -21.65
N ALA A 362 17.66 21.04 -22.98
CA ALA A 362 17.73 19.84 -23.83
C ALA A 362 18.98 18.96 -23.57
N ASN A 363 20.02 19.53 -22.93
CA ASN A 363 21.27 18.82 -22.62
C ASN A 363 21.33 18.33 -21.16
N LEU A 364 20.23 18.38 -20.40
CA LEU A 364 20.21 17.88 -19.03
C LEU A 364 20.55 16.38 -18.98
N GLN A 365 21.34 16.01 -17.99
CA GLN A 365 21.68 14.62 -17.69
C GLN A 365 21.54 14.35 -16.20
N VAL A 366 21.36 13.08 -15.85
CA VAL A 366 21.47 12.62 -14.46
C VAL A 366 22.91 12.82 -14.01
N LEU A 367 23.10 13.63 -12.98
CA LEU A 367 24.40 13.82 -12.32
C LEU A 367 24.65 12.69 -11.31
N TRP A 368 23.63 12.37 -10.52
CA TRP A 368 23.63 11.29 -9.54
C TRP A 368 22.20 10.91 -9.15
N SER A 369 22.05 9.72 -8.57
CA SER A 369 20.81 9.25 -7.96
C SER A 369 21.13 8.55 -6.64
N PHE A 370 20.49 8.99 -5.57
CA PHE A 370 20.64 8.45 -4.22
C PHE A 370 19.45 7.54 -3.90
N PRO A 371 19.65 6.23 -3.66
CA PRO A 371 18.54 5.31 -3.40
C PRO A 371 17.94 5.54 -2.00
N THR A 372 16.62 5.50 -1.90
CA THR A 372 15.85 5.56 -0.64
C THR A 372 15.15 4.23 -0.38
N ASP A 373 14.69 4.00 0.85
CA ASP A 373 14.07 2.72 1.20
C ASP A 373 12.59 2.68 0.76
N GLY A 374 11.94 3.84 0.68
CA GLY A 374 10.60 4.04 0.12
C GLY A 374 10.58 4.99 -1.07
N ALA A 375 9.39 5.23 -1.61
CA ALA A 375 9.14 6.21 -2.66
C ALA A 375 9.23 7.64 -2.10
N VAL A 376 9.79 8.57 -2.87
CA VAL A 376 9.90 9.99 -2.49
C VAL A 376 8.83 10.79 -3.24
N ALA A 377 7.68 10.99 -2.60
CA ALA A 377 6.54 11.70 -3.20
C ALA A 377 6.61 13.23 -3.04
N GLY A 378 7.22 13.72 -1.96
CA GLY A 378 7.38 15.15 -1.71
C GLY A 378 8.52 15.77 -2.53
N THR A 379 8.34 17.01 -3.00
CA THR A 379 9.40 17.83 -3.59
C THR A 379 10.61 17.92 -2.65
N PRO A 380 11.82 17.55 -3.07
CA PRO A 380 13.03 17.71 -2.26
C PRO A 380 13.32 19.18 -1.96
N ALA A 381 13.61 19.50 -0.70
CA ALA A 381 14.04 20.83 -0.30
C ALA A 381 15.57 20.99 -0.47
N VAL A 382 16.03 22.17 -0.85
CA VAL A 382 17.46 22.46 -1.09
C VAL A 382 17.87 23.71 -0.35
N VAL A 383 18.73 23.59 0.65
CA VAL A 383 19.23 24.72 1.46
C VAL A 383 20.73 24.60 1.66
N ASP A 384 21.48 25.66 1.33
CA ASP A 384 22.94 25.70 1.44
C ASP A 384 23.65 24.52 0.75
N ASN A 385 23.19 24.15 -0.46
CA ASN A 385 23.67 22.99 -1.24
C ASN A 385 23.42 21.61 -0.60
N ILE A 386 22.58 21.52 0.43
CA ILE A 386 22.15 20.27 1.04
C ILE A 386 20.71 20.00 0.60
N ILE A 387 20.45 18.77 0.16
CA ILE A 387 19.16 18.30 -0.30
C ILE A 387 18.50 17.52 0.84
N TYR A 388 17.24 17.82 1.15
CA TYR A 388 16.45 17.17 2.17
C TYR A 388 15.22 16.52 1.53
N ALA A 389 14.98 15.26 1.85
CA ALA A 389 13.86 14.49 1.32
C ALA A 389 13.38 13.47 2.35
N ALA A 390 12.12 13.04 2.22
CA ALA A 390 11.52 12.01 3.04
C ALA A 390 10.88 10.95 2.14
N ASP A 391 10.91 9.71 2.58
CA ASP A 391 10.32 8.60 1.85
C ASP A 391 9.05 8.04 2.50
N SER A 392 8.31 7.28 1.70
CA SER A 392 7.05 6.66 2.10
C SER A 392 7.19 5.69 3.26
N MET A 393 8.41 5.22 3.59
CA MET A 393 8.69 4.30 4.70
C MET A 393 9.03 5.02 6.01
N GLY A 394 8.97 6.36 6.00
CA GLY A 394 9.13 7.21 7.18
C GLY A 394 10.57 7.64 7.44
N PHE A 395 11.47 7.47 6.48
CA PHE A 395 12.85 7.91 6.63
C PHE A 395 13.07 9.30 6.07
N VAL A 396 13.91 10.07 6.73
CA VAL A 396 14.28 11.43 6.34
C VAL A 396 15.77 11.49 6.07
N TYR A 397 16.15 12.12 4.98
CA TYR A 397 17.52 12.15 4.47
C TYR A 397 18.02 13.57 4.31
N ALA A 398 19.29 13.80 4.64
CA ALA A 398 20.06 14.92 4.12
C ALA A 398 21.18 14.39 3.23
N ILE A 399 21.26 14.93 2.02
CA ILE A 399 22.16 14.49 0.95
C ILE A 399 23.01 15.69 0.52
N ASN A 400 24.32 15.49 0.41
CA ASN A 400 25.22 16.52 -0.07
C ASN A 400 25.02 16.75 -1.58
N SER A 401 25.47 17.90 -2.09
CA SER A 401 25.33 18.23 -3.51
C SER A 401 25.99 17.25 -4.50
N ASP A 402 26.91 16.40 -4.04
CA ASP A 402 27.55 15.35 -4.84
C ASP A 402 26.81 14.00 -4.81
N GLY A 403 25.68 13.91 -4.11
CA GLY A 403 24.88 12.70 -3.96
C GLY A 403 25.26 11.81 -2.80
N THR A 404 26.25 12.21 -1.98
CA THR A 404 26.63 11.44 -0.79
C THR A 404 25.69 11.71 0.39
N LEU A 405 25.37 10.66 1.15
CA LEU A 405 24.55 10.78 2.36
C LEU A 405 25.28 11.62 3.41
N ARG A 406 24.60 12.62 3.97
CA ARG A 406 25.06 13.40 5.12
C ARG A 406 24.55 12.80 6.43
N TRP A 407 23.24 12.58 6.52
CA TRP A 407 22.60 11.88 7.62
C TRP A 407 21.27 11.28 7.16
N LYS A 408 20.82 10.23 7.85
CA LYS A 408 19.50 9.61 7.71
C LYS A 408 18.87 9.53 9.11
N ASN A 409 17.62 9.95 9.23
CA ASN A 409 16.80 9.65 10.40
C ASN A 409 15.88 8.46 10.08
N ASP A 410 15.96 7.44 10.94
CA ASP A 410 15.15 6.23 10.89
C ASP A 410 14.54 5.86 12.25
N THR A 411 14.54 6.81 13.19
CA THR A 411 14.17 6.55 14.59
C THR A 411 12.73 6.93 14.91
N ILE A 412 12.04 7.65 14.02
CA ILE A 412 10.68 8.13 14.25
C ILE A 412 9.70 6.99 14.00
N ALA A 413 8.97 6.62 15.06
CA ALA A 413 7.92 5.61 14.99
C ALA A 413 6.63 6.26 14.48
N ILE A 414 6.31 6.02 13.21
CA ILE A 414 5.06 6.49 12.57
C ILE A 414 4.12 5.30 12.40
N PRO A 415 3.00 5.23 13.14
CA PRO A 415 1.94 4.26 12.87
C PRO A 415 1.39 4.49 11.46
N SER A 416 1.18 3.42 10.69
CA SER A 416 0.57 3.54 9.36
C SER A 416 -0.38 2.38 9.10
N LEU A 417 -1.57 2.71 8.61
CA LEU A 417 -2.59 1.75 8.20
C LEU A 417 -2.26 1.10 6.84
N LEU A 418 -1.58 1.85 5.95
CA LEU A 418 -1.32 1.49 4.55
C LEU A 418 0.15 1.22 4.24
N GLY A 419 1.01 1.21 5.27
CA GLY A 419 2.47 1.13 5.11
C GLY A 419 3.13 2.43 4.61
N ILE A 420 2.35 3.41 4.15
CA ILE A 420 2.82 4.76 3.81
C ILE A 420 2.83 5.64 5.06
N LYS A 421 3.98 6.24 5.38
CA LYS A 421 4.17 7.07 6.58
C LYS A 421 4.36 8.55 6.29
N ILE A 422 5.08 8.91 5.23
CA ILE A 422 5.31 10.31 4.84
C ILE A 422 5.09 10.44 3.33
N THR A 423 4.36 11.47 2.92
CA THR A 423 4.11 11.78 1.50
C THR A 423 4.38 13.24 1.13
N ASN A 424 4.54 14.13 2.12
CA ASN A 424 4.66 15.56 1.91
C ASN A 424 6.13 16.01 1.77
N SER A 425 6.29 17.28 1.37
CA SER A 425 7.58 17.96 1.36
C SER A 425 7.98 18.49 2.73
N LEU A 426 9.30 18.60 2.92
CA LEU A 426 9.89 19.15 4.12
C LEU A 426 10.05 20.68 4.00
N LEU A 427 9.89 21.37 5.12
CA LEU A 427 10.30 22.77 5.29
C LEU A 427 11.62 22.81 6.07
N VAL A 428 12.61 23.51 5.53
CA VAL A 428 13.96 23.59 6.09
C VAL A 428 14.26 25.03 6.50
N THR A 429 14.47 25.22 7.79
CA THR A 429 14.91 26.49 8.39
C THR A 429 16.42 26.49 8.61
N ASN A 430 16.95 27.54 9.24
CA ASN A 430 18.36 27.58 9.65
C ASN A 430 18.70 26.51 10.70
N ARG A 431 17.75 26.01 11.51
CA ARG A 431 18.02 24.99 12.55
C ARG A 431 17.17 23.74 12.45
N THR A 432 15.99 23.80 11.86
CA THR A 432 14.98 22.73 11.93
C THR A 432 14.53 22.26 10.55
N VAL A 433 14.47 20.94 10.35
CA VAL A 433 13.79 20.27 9.23
C VAL A 433 12.41 19.82 9.73
N ILE A 434 11.34 20.34 9.14
CA ILE A 434 9.96 20.18 9.60
C ILE A 434 9.14 19.45 8.55
N PHE A 435 8.34 18.47 8.97
CA PHE A 435 7.45 17.70 8.09
C PHE A 435 6.31 17.07 8.90
N GLY A 436 5.23 16.70 8.21
CA GLY A 436 4.11 15.96 8.81
C GLY A 436 3.99 14.53 8.30
N ASP A 437 3.22 13.71 9.00
CA ASP A 437 3.04 12.29 8.67
C ASP A 437 1.57 11.88 8.42
N THR A 438 1.38 10.66 7.93
CA THR A 438 0.05 10.08 7.67
C THR A 438 -0.70 9.69 8.96
N ALA A 439 -0.04 9.75 10.11
CA ALA A 439 -0.66 9.57 11.41
C ALA A 439 -1.16 10.90 12.00
N GLY A 440 -1.00 12.04 11.33
CA GLY A 440 -1.47 13.34 11.81
C GLY A 440 -0.48 14.07 12.73
N GLN A 441 0.78 13.62 12.80
CA GLN A 441 1.84 14.24 13.59
C GLN A 441 2.68 15.18 12.74
N ILE A 442 3.32 16.15 13.41
CA ILE A 442 4.30 17.07 12.82
C ILE A 442 5.59 16.96 13.64
N HIS A 443 6.72 16.85 12.95
CA HIS A 443 8.03 16.62 13.54
C HIS A 443 8.99 17.75 13.19
N GLY A 444 9.91 18.05 14.12
CA GLY A 444 11.07 18.90 13.89
C GLY A 444 12.36 18.13 14.17
N LEU A 445 13.24 18.06 13.17
CA LEU A 445 14.58 17.47 13.31
C LEU A 445 15.63 18.57 13.34
N GLU A 446 16.68 18.36 14.11
CA GLU A 446 17.88 19.18 14.08
C GLU A 446 18.52 19.10 12.69
N ARG A 447 18.60 20.23 12.00
CA ARG A 447 19.04 20.27 10.59
C ARG A 447 20.43 19.70 10.37
N SER A 448 21.32 19.89 11.36
CA SER A 448 22.72 19.50 11.26
C SER A 448 22.96 18.00 11.45
N THR A 449 22.18 17.34 12.32
CA THR A 449 22.38 15.94 12.73
C THR A 449 21.27 14.99 12.27
N GLY A 450 20.07 15.51 11.99
CA GLY A 450 18.88 14.73 11.73
C GLY A 450 18.21 14.18 12.99
N GLU A 451 18.67 14.55 14.19
CA GLU A 451 18.09 14.07 15.45
C GLU A 451 16.72 14.71 15.72
N LEU A 452 15.80 13.95 16.28
CA LEU A 452 14.47 14.43 16.65
C LEU A 452 14.56 15.48 17.76
N ARG A 453 13.99 16.66 17.52
CA ARG A 453 13.89 17.75 18.52
C ARG A 453 12.54 17.76 19.21
N TRP A 454 11.47 17.66 18.42
CA TRP A 454 10.10 17.71 18.91
C TRP A 454 9.17 16.97 17.95
N THR A 455 8.06 16.49 18.51
CA THR A 455 6.90 15.94 17.79
C THR A 455 5.65 16.51 18.43
N ILE A 456 4.70 16.93 17.60
CA ILE A 456 3.38 17.38 18.05
C ILE A 456 2.29 16.66 17.25
N ARG A 457 1.09 16.65 17.80
CA ARG A 457 -0.12 16.24 17.11
C ARG A 457 -1.20 17.28 17.39
N PRO A 458 -1.66 18.04 16.37
CA PRO A 458 -2.69 19.04 16.59
C PRO A 458 -3.98 18.39 17.10
N PRO A 459 -4.62 18.95 18.14
CA PRO A 459 -5.87 18.41 18.66
C PRO A 459 -7.01 18.54 17.65
N CYS A 460 -8.09 17.78 17.86
CA CYS A 460 -9.36 17.94 17.16
C CYS A 460 -10.48 17.99 18.20
N GLU A 461 -10.61 19.16 18.81
CA GLU A 461 -11.51 19.43 19.92
C GLU A 461 -12.98 19.49 19.49
N PRO A 462 -13.92 19.29 20.44
CA PRO A 462 -13.69 18.84 21.82
C PRO A 462 -13.56 17.32 21.95
N LEU A 463 -13.93 16.57 20.91
CA LEU A 463 -14.05 15.11 20.98
C LEU A 463 -12.70 14.39 21.08
N PHE A 464 -11.65 14.96 20.48
CA PHE A 464 -10.33 14.32 20.37
C PHE A 464 -9.21 15.29 20.79
N PRO A 465 -9.01 15.50 22.10
CA PRO A 465 -7.97 16.40 22.61
C PRO A 465 -6.54 15.94 22.29
N GLU A 466 -6.35 14.66 21.97
CA GLU A 466 -5.07 14.09 21.53
C GLU A 466 -4.94 14.00 20.00
N GLY A 467 -5.88 14.61 19.25
CA GLY A 467 -5.96 14.57 17.80
C GLY A 467 -6.91 13.49 17.27
N HIS A 468 -7.55 13.75 16.13
CA HIS A 468 -8.56 12.86 15.57
C HIS A 468 -7.93 11.52 15.12
N PRO A 469 -8.58 10.35 15.31
CA PRO A 469 -7.99 9.04 14.99
C PRO A 469 -7.60 8.87 13.52
N PHE A 470 -8.32 9.53 12.63
CA PHE A 470 -8.10 9.48 11.18
C PHE A 470 -7.39 10.71 10.61
N GLN A 471 -6.89 11.61 11.47
CA GLN A 471 -6.15 12.79 11.05
C GLN A 471 -4.86 12.42 10.32
N ALA A 472 -4.49 13.22 9.33
CA ALA A 472 -3.28 13.11 8.56
C ALA A 472 -2.72 14.52 8.26
N ILE A 473 -1.42 14.61 7.99
CA ILE A 473 -0.78 15.83 7.48
C ILE A 473 -0.34 15.57 6.03
N LEU A 474 -1.24 15.84 5.08
CA LEU A 474 -0.98 15.61 3.65
C LEU A 474 -0.24 16.79 2.99
N GLY A 475 -0.56 18.02 3.40
CA GLY A 475 0.08 19.24 2.90
C GLY A 475 1.45 19.49 3.55
N ALA A 476 2.28 20.30 2.90
CA ALA A 476 3.54 20.77 3.48
C ALA A 476 3.31 22.03 4.33
N GLY A 477 4.27 22.34 5.20
CA GLY A 477 4.27 23.56 5.99
C GLY A 477 4.78 24.75 5.18
N THR A 478 4.29 25.94 5.51
CA THR A 478 4.74 27.22 4.92
C THR A 478 5.23 28.17 5.98
N MET A 479 6.37 28.83 5.73
CA MET A 479 6.91 29.85 6.62
C MET A 479 6.01 31.10 6.61
N ALA A 480 5.33 31.39 7.72
CA ALA A 480 4.48 32.56 7.91
C ALA A 480 5.11 33.51 8.94
N GLY A 481 5.90 34.47 8.44
CA GLY A 481 6.69 35.36 9.29
C GLY A 481 7.83 34.63 9.99
N HIS A 482 7.74 34.43 11.31
CA HIS A 482 8.69 33.66 12.12
C HIS A 482 8.15 32.28 12.54
N TYR A 483 6.96 31.93 12.05
CA TYR A 483 6.23 30.73 12.42
C TYR A 483 5.98 29.86 11.20
N VAL A 484 5.42 28.67 11.40
CA VAL A 484 5.06 27.75 10.31
C VAL A 484 3.56 27.49 10.35
N ALA A 485 2.90 27.71 9.21
CA ALA A 485 1.48 27.40 9.03
C ALA A 485 1.31 26.01 8.41
N TYR A 486 0.34 25.24 8.92
CA TYR A 486 -0.03 23.93 8.42
C TYR A 486 -1.55 23.81 8.26
N GLY A 487 -1.97 23.15 7.18
CA GLY A 487 -3.32 22.62 7.03
C GLY A 487 -3.44 21.23 7.65
N ILE A 488 -4.59 20.93 8.24
CA ILE A 488 -4.88 19.63 8.85
C ILE A 488 -5.93 18.90 8.02
N SER A 489 -5.67 17.62 7.74
CA SER A 489 -6.56 16.77 6.93
C SER A 489 -6.85 15.42 7.58
N SER A 490 -7.63 14.58 6.89
CA SER A 490 -8.14 13.33 7.44
C SER A 490 -8.41 12.29 6.36
N TYR A 491 -8.29 11.01 6.76
CA TYR A 491 -8.73 9.86 5.98
C TYR A 491 -10.16 9.40 6.34
N GLU A 492 -10.85 10.09 7.25
CA GLU A 492 -12.20 9.70 7.68
C GLU A 492 -13.17 9.58 6.49
N LEU A 493 -13.01 10.42 5.46
CA LEU A 493 -13.81 10.37 4.21
C LEU A 493 -13.76 9.02 3.48
N ALA A 494 -12.69 8.24 3.67
CA ALA A 494 -12.49 6.96 3.01
C ALA A 494 -13.15 5.79 3.78
N LEU A 495 -13.56 6.01 5.04
CA LEU A 495 -14.08 4.94 5.89
C LEU A 495 -15.36 4.28 5.37
N PRO A 496 -16.34 4.99 4.76
CA PRO A 496 -17.54 4.33 4.24
C PRO A 496 -17.27 3.25 3.18
N ALA A 497 -16.15 3.33 2.44
CA ALA A 497 -15.76 2.26 1.51
C ALA A 497 -15.29 0.98 2.23
N ILE A 498 -14.85 1.09 3.49
CA ILE A 498 -14.34 -0.02 4.30
C ILE A 498 -15.42 -0.53 5.27
N ASP A 499 -16.15 0.39 5.88
CA ASP A 499 -17.29 0.15 6.77
C ASP A 499 -18.50 0.96 6.28
N PRO A 500 -19.36 0.37 5.43
CA PRO A 500 -20.53 1.06 4.89
C PRO A 500 -21.56 1.48 5.94
N ASP A 501 -21.49 0.93 7.15
CA ASP A 501 -22.35 1.28 8.29
C ASP A 501 -21.66 2.30 9.22
N TYR A 502 -20.51 2.85 8.80
CA TYR A 502 -19.81 3.90 9.54
C TYR A 502 -20.74 5.11 9.67
N PRO A 503 -21.13 5.50 10.90
CA PRO A 503 -22.10 6.56 11.08
C PRO A 503 -21.56 7.89 10.58
N GLY A 504 -20.22 8.06 10.51
CA GLY A 504 -19.56 9.27 10.03
C GLY A 504 -20.11 10.54 10.68
N PHE A 505 -19.66 11.74 10.31
CA PHE A 505 -18.24 12.08 10.30
C PHE A 505 -18.00 13.13 11.40
N THR A 506 -16.81 13.11 11.99
CA THR A 506 -16.48 13.92 13.16
C THR A 506 -15.21 14.74 13.01
N PHE A 507 -14.45 14.55 11.93
CA PHE A 507 -13.25 15.31 11.67
C PHE A 507 -13.56 16.77 11.35
N ARG A 508 -12.77 17.67 11.94
CA ARG A 508 -12.85 19.11 11.72
C ARG A 508 -11.58 19.61 11.03
N GLY A 509 -11.70 19.98 9.76
CA GLY A 509 -10.62 20.65 9.03
C GLY A 509 -10.16 21.91 9.78
N SER A 510 -8.86 22.15 9.82
CA SER A 510 -8.28 23.28 10.55
C SER A 510 -6.96 23.75 9.96
N VAL A 511 -6.58 24.99 10.31
CA VAL A 511 -5.26 25.56 10.07
C VAL A 511 -4.61 25.83 11.42
N ILE A 512 -3.33 25.53 11.54
CA ILE A 512 -2.52 25.86 12.72
C ILE A 512 -1.38 26.81 12.37
N LEU A 513 -0.90 27.51 13.39
CA LEU A 513 0.39 28.18 13.38
C LEU A 513 1.25 27.66 14.53
N LEU A 514 2.49 27.26 14.23
CA LEU A 514 3.42 26.72 15.23
C LEU A 514 4.77 27.43 15.23
N ASP A 515 5.48 27.38 16.36
CA ASP A 515 6.87 27.80 16.46
C ASP A 515 7.80 26.69 15.94
N PRO A 516 8.59 26.94 14.88
CA PRO A 516 9.51 25.94 14.34
C PRO A 516 10.58 25.47 15.33
N ALA A 517 10.89 26.25 16.38
CA ALA A 517 11.95 25.93 17.32
C ALA A 517 11.60 24.76 18.26
N ASP A 518 10.35 24.67 18.69
CA ASP A 518 9.89 23.71 19.70
C ASP A 518 8.56 23.02 19.37
N GLY A 519 7.92 23.37 18.26
CA GLY A 519 6.64 22.81 17.83
C GLY A 519 5.44 23.40 18.57
N ASN A 520 5.61 24.40 19.44
CA ASN A 520 4.49 24.96 20.18
C ASN A 520 3.43 25.52 19.23
N ILE A 521 2.18 25.07 19.36
CA ILE A 521 1.05 25.59 18.57
C ILE A 521 0.62 26.92 19.21
N LEU A 522 0.65 28.00 18.43
CA LEU A 522 0.23 29.34 18.87
C LEU A 522 -1.28 29.49 18.81
N TRP A 523 -1.87 29.01 17.72
CA TRP A 523 -3.32 28.98 17.53
C TRP A 523 -3.70 27.88 16.55
N GLN A 524 -4.97 27.47 16.64
CA GLN A 524 -5.62 26.55 15.70
C GLN A 524 -7.02 27.08 15.40
N THR A 525 -7.31 27.25 14.12
CA THR A 525 -8.62 27.70 13.63
C THR A 525 -9.31 26.54 12.94
N TYR A 526 -10.39 26.05 13.55
CA TYR A 526 -11.28 25.08 12.93
C TYR A 526 -12.15 25.76 11.88
N LEU A 527 -12.29 25.11 10.72
CA LEU A 527 -13.04 25.62 9.59
C LEU A 527 -14.50 25.15 9.65
N VAL A 528 -14.75 24.00 10.27
CA VAL A 528 -16.11 23.51 10.55
C VAL A 528 -16.44 23.56 12.05
N GLY A 529 -17.74 23.71 12.33
CA GLY A 529 -18.29 23.67 13.68
C GLY A 529 -18.07 22.32 14.38
N GLU A 530 -18.51 22.23 15.64
CA GLU A 530 -18.46 20.96 16.37
C GLU A 530 -19.48 19.97 15.78
N PRO A 531 -19.09 18.73 15.47
CA PRO A 531 -19.99 17.74 14.91
C PRO A 531 -21.07 17.35 15.93
N GLN A 532 -22.32 17.34 15.48
CA GLN A 532 -23.49 16.92 16.23
C GLN A 532 -24.14 15.73 15.53
N MET A 533 -24.85 14.90 16.29
CA MET A 533 -25.63 13.80 15.71
C MET A 533 -26.85 14.36 14.98
N ASN A 534 -26.94 14.06 13.70
CA ASN A 534 -28.06 14.36 12.81
C ASN A 534 -29.27 13.44 13.09
N PRO A 535 -30.49 13.81 12.65
CA PRO A 535 -31.69 13.00 12.85
C PRO A 535 -31.64 11.60 12.24
N ASP A 536 -30.82 11.40 11.20
CA ASP A 536 -30.61 10.11 10.53
C ASP A 536 -29.55 9.22 11.24
N GLY A 537 -28.92 9.73 12.30
CA GLY A 537 -27.90 9.03 13.08
C GLY A 537 -26.47 9.26 12.61
N SER A 538 -26.25 10.02 11.53
CA SER A 538 -24.92 10.48 11.12
C SER A 538 -24.42 11.64 12.00
N PHE A 539 -23.15 12.01 11.93
CA PHE A 539 -22.59 13.20 12.55
C PHE A 539 -22.14 14.25 11.52
N GLY A 540 -22.32 15.53 11.86
CA GLY A 540 -21.80 16.67 11.10
C GLY A 540 -22.06 18.01 11.82
N PRO A 541 -21.51 19.13 11.33
CA PRO A 541 -20.69 19.26 10.12
C PRO A 541 -19.29 18.65 10.29
N SER A 542 -18.66 18.30 9.19
CA SER A 542 -17.40 17.56 9.15
C SER A 542 -16.66 17.77 7.84
N GLY A 543 -15.36 17.46 7.80
CA GLY A 543 -14.54 17.67 6.60
C GLY A 543 -14.00 19.09 6.52
N ALA A 544 -14.12 19.73 5.34
CA ALA A 544 -13.42 20.97 4.97
C ALA A 544 -11.92 20.90 5.29
N SER A 545 -11.33 19.73 5.01
CA SER A 545 -9.92 19.47 5.29
C SER A 545 -8.99 20.43 4.53
N VAL A 546 -7.84 20.76 5.10
CA VAL A 546 -6.81 21.55 4.40
C VAL A 546 -5.66 20.62 4.07
N TRP A 547 -5.74 19.97 2.91
CA TRP A 547 -4.74 19.00 2.47
C TRP A 547 -3.69 19.60 1.53
N GLY A 548 -3.95 20.79 0.97
CA GLY A 548 -2.98 21.60 0.26
C GLY A 548 -2.02 22.36 1.18
N THR A 549 -1.00 22.98 0.58
CA THR A 549 0.01 23.78 1.27
C THR A 549 -0.45 25.23 1.41
N PRO A 550 -0.48 25.84 2.61
CA PRO A 550 -0.84 27.24 2.77
C PRO A 550 0.08 28.20 2.03
N ALA A 551 -0.42 29.37 1.63
CA ALA A 551 0.39 30.50 1.16
C ALA A 551 0.33 31.66 2.14
N TYR A 552 1.30 32.57 2.09
CA TYR A 552 1.44 33.67 3.03
C TYR A 552 1.94 34.95 2.35
N ASP A 553 1.21 36.04 2.59
CA ASP A 553 1.63 37.39 2.21
C ASP A 553 2.24 38.13 3.42
N HIS A 554 3.52 38.47 3.31
CA HIS A 554 4.24 39.21 4.34
C HIS A 554 3.70 40.63 4.58
N ALA A 555 3.18 41.30 3.55
CA ALA A 555 2.77 42.69 3.65
C ALA A 555 1.47 42.85 4.45
N THR A 556 0.49 42.00 4.19
CA THR A 556 -0.82 42.01 4.86
C THR A 556 -0.91 41.06 6.06
N LYS A 557 0.14 40.26 6.29
CA LYS A 557 0.21 39.24 7.35
C LYS A 557 -0.95 38.24 7.25
N THR A 558 -1.20 37.75 6.05
CA THR A 558 -2.36 36.91 5.73
C THR A 558 -1.90 35.54 5.25
N ILE A 559 -2.49 34.49 5.82
CA ILE A 559 -2.38 33.12 5.33
C ILE A 559 -3.56 32.83 4.42
N PHE A 560 -3.33 32.15 3.30
CA PHE A 560 -4.37 31.71 2.37
C PHE A 560 -4.34 30.18 2.26
N VAL A 561 -5.52 29.56 2.29
CA VAL A 561 -5.70 28.12 2.14
C VAL A 561 -6.86 27.81 1.20
N GLY A 562 -6.78 26.68 0.49
CA GLY A 562 -7.91 26.05 -0.18
C GLY A 562 -8.41 24.87 0.67
N THR A 563 -9.73 24.66 0.69
CA THR A 563 -10.36 23.62 1.50
C THR A 563 -10.95 22.50 0.66
N SER A 564 -11.01 21.32 1.29
CA SER A 564 -11.72 20.13 0.85
C SER A 564 -13.23 20.30 0.95
N ASN A 565 -13.97 19.33 0.41
CA ASN A 565 -15.41 19.20 0.58
C ASN A 565 -15.79 18.83 2.03
N ASN A 566 -17.08 18.94 2.37
CA ASN A 566 -17.60 18.34 3.59
C ASN A 566 -17.75 16.82 3.40
N TYR A 567 -17.54 16.01 4.43
CA TYR A 567 -17.63 14.55 4.27
C TYR A 567 -19.08 14.04 4.33
N GLY A 568 -19.96 14.82 4.96
CA GLY A 568 -21.38 14.57 5.08
C GLY A 568 -22.14 15.83 5.51
N PRO A 569 -23.48 15.77 5.54
CA PRO A 569 -24.30 16.89 5.94
C PRO A 569 -24.21 17.22 7.45
N PRO A 570 -24.53 18.46 7.86
CA PRO A 570 -24.82 19.61 7.00
C PRO A 570 -23.55 20.16 6.34
N ALA A 571 -23.68 20.62 5.09
CA ALA A 571 -22.62 21.35 4.41
C ALA A 571 -22.36 22.72 5.08
N THR A 572 -21.17 23.25 4.85
CA THR A 572 -20.68 24.51 5.43
C THR A 572 -20.22 25.44 4.32
N ASP A 573 -20.19 26.75 4.58
CA ASP A 573 -19.66 27.74 3.63
C ASP A 573 -18.12 27.75 3.55
N THR A 574 -17.45 26.95 4.39
CA THR A 574 -16.00 26.81 4.44
C THR A 574 -15.46 25.63 3.64
N SER A 575 -16.31 24.75 3.10
CA SER A 575 -15.86 23.70 2.18
C SER A 575 -15.70 24.27 0.78
N ASP A 576 -14.81 23.67 -0.02
CA ASP A 576 -14.61 24.04 -1.44
C ASP A 576 -14.38 25.55 -1.60
N ALA A 577 -13.62 26.12 -0.65
CA ALA A 577 -13.46 27.54 -0.46
C ALA A 577 -11.99 27.95 -0.44
N LEU A 578 -11.73 29.16 -0.92
CA LEU A 578 -10.53 29.89 -0.56
C LEU A 578 -10.80 30.65 0.74
N ILE A 579 -9.87 30.57 1.69
CA ILE A 579 -9.99 31.22 2.99
C ILE A 579 -8.73 32.02 3.29
N ALA A 580 -8.92 33.25 3.76
CA ALA A 580 -7.85 34.09 4.29
C ALA A 580 -7.91 34.16 5.80
N LEU A 581 -6.78 33.93 6.46
CA LEU A 581 -6.62 33.98 7.91
C LEU A 581 -5.57 35.03 8.30
N ASN A 582 -5.80 35.71 9.42
CA ASN A 582 -4.81 36.57 10.04
C ASN A 582 -3.73 35.71 10.73
N VAL A 583 -2.46 35.94 10.42
CA VAL A 583 -1.36 35.18 11.04
C VAL A 583 -1.26 35.42 12.55
N GLU A 584 -1.69 36.58 13.04
CA GLU A 584 -1.47 36.97 14.44
C GLU A 584 -2.33 36.17 15.43
N ASP A 585 -3.57 35.86 15.06
CA ASP A 585 -4.57 35.26 15.95
C ASP A 585 -5.39 34.13 15.30
N GLY A 586 -5.14 33.81 14.03
CA GLY A 586 -5.89 32.79 13.29
C GLY A 586 -7.30 33.21 12.88
N SER A 587 -7.71 34.47 13.11
CA SER A 587 -9.05 34.93 12.74
C SER A 587 -9.27 34.89 11.23
N ILE A 588 -10.42 34.38 10.80
CA ILE A 588 -10.82 34.36 9.40
C ILE A 588 -11.14 35.79 8.95
N ARG A 589 -10.47 36.26 7.90
CA ARG A 589 -10.70 37.58 7.28
C ARG A 589 -11.83 37.53 6.27
N TRP A 590 -11.84 36.50 5.44
CA TRP A 590 -12.89 36.23 4.46
C TRP A 590 -12.89 34.76 4.07
N VAL A 591 -14.04 34.31 3.58
CA VAL A 591 -14.28 32.99 2.99
C VAL A 591 -14.90 33.22 1.61
N SER A 592 -14.37 32.58 0.58
CA SER A 592 -14.92 32.59 -0.77
C SER A 592 -15.16 31.15 -1.22
N GLN A 593 -16.39 30.67 -0.99
CA GLN A 593 -16.83 29.35 -1.45
C GLN A 593 -17.08 29.34 -2.95
N MET A 594 -16.56 28.32 -3.64
CA MET A 594 -16.75 28.14 -5.08
C MET A 594 -17.81 27.10 -5.42
N THR A 595 -17.91 26.04 -4.60
CA THR A 595 -18.93 25.00 -4.73
C THR A 595 -19.67 24.87 -3.40
N ALA A 596 -20.98 25.06 -3.40
CA ALA A 596 -21.81 24.84 -2.23
C ALA A 596 -22.39 23.42 -2.23
N ASP A 597 -22.76 22.93 -1.04
CA ASP A 597 -23.47 21.67 -0.83
C ASP A 597 -22.72 20.40 -1.31
N ASP A 598 -21.39 20.49 -1.48
CA ASP A 598 -20.53 19.33 -1.71
C ASP A 598 -20.29 18.57 -0.40
N THR A 599 -20.98 17.44 -0.26
CA THR A 599 -20.84 16.52 0.88
C THR A 599 -20.27 15.15 0.47
N TRP A 600 -19.32 15.13 -0.47
CA TRP A 600 -18.82 13.88 -1.04
C TRP A 600 -17.93 13.04 -0.10
N ASN A 601 -18.00 11.72 -0.26
CA ASN A 601 -17.12 10.77 0.41
C ASN A 601 -17.07 9.46 -0.39
N PHE A 602 -16.25 8.50 0.05
CA PHE A 602 -15.97 7.28 -0.70
C PHE A 602 -17.16 6.31 -0.81
N SER A 603 -18.30 6.54 -0.13
CA SER A 603 -19.51 5.74 -0.35
C SER A 603 -20.11 5.93 -1.74
N PHE A 604 -19.80 7.04 -2.41
CA PHE A 604 -20.24 7.36 -3.76
C PHE A 604 -19.35 6.76 -4.85
N LEU A 605 -18.56 5.71 -4.54
CA LEU A 605 -17.75 5.01 -5.52
C LEU A 605 -18.42 3.68 -5.96
N PRO A 606 -18.43 3.34 -7.27
CA PRO A 606 -18.00 4.19 -8.39
C PRO A 606 -18.93 5.40 -8.58
N VAL A 607 -18.39 6.52 -9.06
CA VAL A 607 -19.09 7.82 -9.11
C VAL A 607 -20.33 7.78 -10.01
N ASP A 608 -21.50 8.13 -9.48
CA ASP A 608 -22.71 8.43 -10.27
C ASP A 608 -22.82 9.95 -10.52
N PRO A 609 -23.20 10.40 -11.73
CA PRO A 609 -23.40 11.83 -12.01
C PRO A 609 -24.44 12.54 -11.13
N ASN A 610 -25.31 11.81 -10.42
CA ASN A 610 -26.29 12.37 -9.50
C ASN A 610 -25.81 12.44 -8.05
N ASP A 611 -24.64 11.86 -7.74
CA ASP A 611 -24.02 11.98 -6.43
C ASP A 611 -23.47 13.40 -6.23
N PRO A 612 -23.25 13.83 -4.98
CA PRO A 612 -22.47 15.04 -4.71
C PRO A 612 -21.13 15.00 -5.48
N PRO A 613 -20.65 16.12 -6.05
CA PRO A 613 -19.37 16.13 -6.75
C PRO A 613 -18.19 16.01 -5.78
N ASP A 614 -16.98 15.67 -6.22
CA ASP A 614 -15.73 15.91 -5.45
C ASP A 614 -14.99 17.08 -6.10
N PHE A 615 -15.42 18.30 -5.78
CA PHE A 615 -14.91 19.51 -6.41
C PHE A 615 -14.08 20.34 -5.44
N ASP A 616 -13.29 19.71 -4.59
CA ASP A 616 -12.44 20.50 -3.72
C ASP A 616 -11.26 21.19 -4.43
N PHE A 617 -10.62 22.11 -3.71
CA PHE A 617 -9.38 22.74 -4.17
C PHE A 617 -8.23 21.71 -4.18
N GLY A 618 -7.93 21.21 -5.38
CA GLY A 618 -6.80 20.32 -5.65
C GLY A 618 -5.45 21.01 -5.78
N ASP A 619 -5.43 22.34 -5.73
CA ASP A 619 -4.28 23.20 -5.94
C ASP A 619 -4.11 24.17 -4.74
N SER A 620 -2.87 24.32 -4.27
CA SER A 620 -2.49 25.23 -3.19
C SER A 620 -2.53 26.67 -3.68
N PRO A 621 -2.96 27.65 -2.85
CA PRO A 621 -3.04 29.05 -3.30
C PRO A 621 -1.71 29.61 -3.80
N GLN A 622 -1.74 30.33 -4.94
CA GLN A 622 -0.60 31.11 -5.43
C GLN A 622 -0.86 32.60 -5.34
N LEU A 623 0.15 33.34 -4.89
CA LEU A 623 0.08 34.79 -4.70
C LEU A 623 0.92 35.51 -5.75
N TYR A 624 0.30 36.44 -6.46
CA TYR A 624 0.99 37.29 -7.43
C TYR A 624 0.30 38.64 -7.58
N ARG A 625 1.01 39.61 -8.16
CA ARG A 625 0.49 40.96 -8.35
C ARG A 625 0.21 41.25 -9.81
N VAL A 626 -0.93 41.87 -10.08
CA VAL A 626 -1.29 42.39 -11.40
C VAL A 626 -1.67 43.84 -11.24
N GLN A 627 -0.96 44.73 -11.95
CA GLN A 627 -1.11 46.18 -11.82
C GLN A 627 -1.01 46.67 -10.35
N GLY A 628 -0.18 46.01 -9.54
CA GLY A 628 0.05 46.33 -8.12
C GLY A 628 -0.92 45.67 -7.13
N GLN A 629 -2.09 45.20 -7.58
CA GLN A 629 -3.07 44.52 -6.75
C GLN A 629 -2.67 43.07 -6.51
N LEU A 630 -2.74 42.62 -5.26
CA LEU A 630 -2.44 41.24 -4.89
C LEU A 630 -3.63 40.34 -5.22
N ARG A 631 -3.36 39.22 -5.88
CA ARG A 631 -4.33 38.21 -6.25
C ARG A 631 -3.97 36.88 -5.61
N VAL A 632 -5.00 36.08 -5.38
CA VAL A 632 -4.88 34.67 -4.98
C VAL A 632 -5.47 33.84 -6.11
N ALA A 633 -4.76 32.81 -6.54
CA ALA A 633 -5.29 31.85 -7.50
C ALA A 633 -5.13 30.42 -7.01
N ALA A 634 -6.04 29.55 -7.46
CA ALA A 634 -5.95 28.11 -7.28
C ALA A 634 -6.91 27.42 -8.26
N GLY A 635 -6.51 26.25 -8.75
CA GLY A 635 -7.38 25.34 -9.48
C GLY A 635 -8.23 24.45 -8.58
N GLN A 636 -9.43 24.11 -9.05
CA GLN A 636 -10.37 23.20 -8.40
C GLN A 636 -10.46 21.88 -9.18
N LYS A 637 -10.77 20.77 -8.50
CA LYS A 637 -11.04 19.46 -9.13
C LYS A 637 -12.22 19.46 -10.10
N SER A 638 -13.06 20.50 -10.05
CA SER A 638 -14.09 20.78 -11.07
C SER A 638 -13.50 21.14 -12.45
N GLY A 639 -12.21 21.48 -12.49
CA GLY A 639 -11.51 21.99 -13.68
C GLY A 639 -11.66 23.50 -13.88
N PHE A 640 -12.28 24.22 -12.96
CA PHE A 640 -12.26 25.68 -12.93
C PHE A 640 -10.97 26.21 -12.31
N PHE A 641 -10.42 27.26 -12.92
CA PHE A 641 -9.31 28.02 -12.35
C PHE A 641 -9.83 29.33 -11.76
N HIS A 642 -9.60 29.55 -10.47
CA HIS A 642 -10.16 30.69 -9.74
C HIS A 642 -9.09 31.75 -9.50
N VAL A 643 -9.45 33.02 -9.71
CA VAL A 643 -8.63 34.17 -9.35
C VAL A 643 -9.47 35.17 -8.56
N VAL A 644 -9.07 35.42 -7.32
CA VAL A 644 -9.77 36.33 -6.40
C VAL A 644 -8.88 37.47 -5.95
N ASP A 645 -9.51 38.57 -5.56
CA ASP A 645 -8.83 39.66 -4.87
C ASP A 645 -8.36 39.19 -3.49
N ALA A 646 -7.08 39.38 -3.17
CA ALA A 646 -6.51 38.88 -1.93
C ALA A 646 -7.05 39.58 -0.67
N ALA A 647 -7.53 40.82 -0.78
CA ALA A 647 -8.01 41.59 0.36
C ALA A 647 -9.46 41.25 0.72
N THR A 648 -10.29 40.92 -0.27
CA THR A 648 -11.75 40.76 -0.13
C THR A 648 -12.25 39.35 -0.40
N GLY A 649 -11.47 38.51 -1.08
CA GLY A 649 -11.91 37.19 -1.56
C GLY A 649 -12.86 37.26 -2.76
N ALA A 650 -13.21 38.46 -3.25
CA ALA A 650 -14.13 38.58 -4.37
C ALA A 650 -13.50 38.09 -5.68
N SER A 651 -14.25 37.29 -6.43
CA SER A 651 -13.88 36.92 -7.80
C SER A 651 -13.68 38.18 -8.64
N LEU A 652 -12.50 38.29 -9.26
CA LEU A 652 -12.18 39.43 -10.12
C LEU A 652 -12.73 39.26 -11.55
N THR A 653 -12.93 38.01 -11.94
CA THR A 653 -13.38 37.58 -13.25
C THR A 653 -14.33 36.39 -13.09
N SER A 654 -15.15 36.13 -14.12
CA SER A 654 -15.89 34.87 -14.19
C SER A 654 -14.89 33.72 -14.36
N PRO A 655 -14.92 32.69 -13.51
CA PRO A 655 -13.95 31.61 -13.60
C PRO A 655 -14.18 30.81 -14.89
N VAL A 656 -13.08 30.35 -15.48
CA VAL A 656 -13.09 29.55 -16.72
C VAL A 656 -12.80 28.10 -16.37
N GLN A 657 -13.61 27.20 -16.92
CA GLN A 657 -13.39 25.76 -16.84
C GLN A 657 -12.47 25.33 -17.99
N TYR A 658 -11.31 24.79 -17.66
CA TYR A 658 -10.30 24.34 -18.62
C TYR A 658 -10.34 22.83 -18.88
N LEU A 659 -10.83 22.08 -17.89
CA LEU A 659 -10.85 20.62 -17.88
C LEU A 659 -12.20 20.11 -17.37
N PRO A 660 -12.62 18.89 -17.74
CA PRO A 660 -13.72 18.23 -17.06
C PRO A 660 -13.34 17.97 -15.58
N GLY A 661 -14.31 18.09 -14.69
CA GLY A 661 -14.10 17.81 -13.27
C GLY A 661 -14.15 16.33 -12.91
N GLY A 662 -13.63 15.95 -11.75
CA GLY A 662 -13.73 14.59 -11.21
C GLY A 662 -12.87 14.36 -9.96
N THR A 663 -12.94 13.17 -9.36
CA THR A 663 -12.28 12.83 -8.07
C THR A 663 -10.75 12.99 -8.12
N LEU A 664 -10.12 12.66 -9.27
CA LEU A 664 -8.73 13.01 -9.59
C LEU A 664 -8.64 13.81 -10.89
N GLY A 665 -9.75 14.44 -11.28
CA GLY A 665 -9.90 15.24 -12.50
C GLY A 665 -9.71 16.72 -12.22
N GLY A 666 -9.88 17.54 -13.26
CA GLY A 666 -9.71 18.98 -13.16
C GLY A 666 -8.28 19.38 -12.76
N PHE A 667 -8.14 20.49 -12.04
CA PHE A 667 -6.86 20.90 -11.50
C PHE A 667 -6.58 20.15 -10.20
N HIS A 668 -5.52 19.35 -10.23
CA HIS A 668 -5.17 18.43 -9.17
C HIS A 668 -3.64 18.34 -9.10
N MET A 669 -3.06 18.68 -7.94
CA MET A 669 -1.63 18.86 -7.70
C MET A 669 -1.04 20.16 -8.29
N ASP A 670 -0.17 20.79 -7.50
CA ASP A 670 -0.07 22.24 -7.44
C ASP A 670 0.53 22.96 -8.67
N SER A 671 -0.03 24.14 -8.95
CA SER A 671 0.39 25.04 -10.03
C SER A 671 1.58 25.93 -9.62
N ALA A 672 2.27 26.49 -10.62
CA ALA A 672 3.28 27.54 -10.42
C ALA A 672 2.78 28.89 -10.94
N SER A 673 3.33 30.00 -10.45
CA SER A 673 3.06 31.33 -10.96
C SER A 673 4.35 32.13 -11.15
N ALA A 674 4.54 32.70 -12.35
CA ALA A 674 5.70 33.53 -12.66
C ALA A 674 5.29 34.71 -13.54
N GLY A 675 5.65 35.94 -13.12
CA GLY A 675 5.29 37.16 -13.85
C GLY A 675 3.77 37.38 -13.95
N GLY A 676 2.99 36.76 -13.05
CA GLY A 676 1.53 36.76 -13.07
C GLY A 676 0.91 35.71 -13.98
N VAL A 677 1.67 35.00 -14.82
CA VAL A 677 1.16 33.86 -15.59
C VAL A 677 1.10 32.64 -14.67
N ASN A 678 -0.03 31.93 -14.69
CA ASN A 678 -0.21 30.71 -13.90
C ASN A 678 0.03 29.49 -14.79
N PHE A 679 0.98 28.65 -14.39
CA PHE A 679 1.32 27.39 -15.04
C PHE A 679 0.64 26.26 -14.27
N ALA A 680 -0.59 25.96 -14.68
CA ALA A 680 -1.49 25.08 -13.96
C ALA A 680 -1.50 23.67 -14.54
N THR A 681 -1.58 22.68 -13.66
CA THR A 681 -1.60 21.26 -14.05
C THR A 681 -2.90 20.60 -13.68
N GLY A 682 -3.41 19.79 -14.60
CA GLY A 682 -4.65 19.07 -14.37
C GLY A 682 -4.75 17.79 -15.18
N ASN A 683 -5.80 17.03 -14.88
CA ASN A 683 -5.94 15.64 -15.29
C ASN A 683 -7.27 15.36 -15.97
N TYR A 684 -7.22 14.55 -17.02
CA TYR A 684 -8.40 13.95 -17.65
C TYR A 684 -8.67 12.61 -16.97
N TRP A 685 -9.04 12.64 -15.68
CA TRP A 685 -9.25 11.42 -14.88
C TRP A 685 -10.47 11.54 -13.97
N PHE A 686 -11.64 11.30 -14.55
CA PHE A 686 -12.93 11.50 -13.88
C PHE A 686 -13.09 10.67 -12.60
N ASP A 687 -12.93 9.35 -12.71
CA ASP A 687 -13.04 8.42 -11.58
C ASP A 687 -11.99 7.29 -11.72
N PRO A 688 -10.90 7.32 -10.93
CA PRO A 688 -9.87 6.29 -10.97
C PRO A 688 -10.34 4.93 -10.41
N PHE A 689 -11.44 4.89 -9.65
CA PHE A 689 -11.95 3.70 -8.96
C PHE A 689 -12.95 2.90 -9.80
N SER A 690 -13.48 3.49 -10.88
CA SER A 690 -14.32 2.81 -11.88
C SER A 690 -13.57 1.76 -12.73
N GLY A 691 -12.24 1.67 -12.59
CA GLY A 691 -11.37 0.81 -13.41
C GLY A 691 -11.01 1.41 -14.78
N GLY A 692 -11.45 2.64 -15.06
CA GLY A 692 -11.00 3.40 -16.23
C GLY A 692 -9.51 3.70 -16.17
N GLN A 693 -8.81 3.53 -17.30
CA GLN A 693 -7.43 4.02 -17.44
C GLN A 693 -7.46 5.55 -17.46
N PRO A 694 -6.46 6.23 -16.87
CA PRO A 694 -6.35 7.68 -16.98
C PRO A 694 -6.30 8.10 -18.46
N GLU A 695 -7.02 9.16 -18.83
CA GLU A 695 -7.05 9.65 -20.22
C GLU A 695 -5.88 10.61 -20.52
N GLY A 696 -5.14 11.04 -19.50
CA GLY A 696 -3.92 11.84 -19.59
C GLY A 696 -3.91 13.02 -18.62
N GLY A 697 -2.98 13.94 -18.84
CA GLY A 697 -2.86 15.20 -18.11
C GLY A 697 -2.59 16.38 -19.04
N ALA A 698 -2.54 17.59 -18.49
CA ALA A 698 -2.21 18.79 -19.23
C ALA A 698 -1.55 19.85 -18.36
N VAL A 699 -0.66 20.62 -18.99
CA VAL A 699 -0.06 21.84 -18.45
C VAL A 699 -0.64 23.02 -19.21
N PHE A 700 -1.18 24.01 -18.51
CA PHE A 700 -1.74 25.22 -19.05
C PHE A 700 -0.90 26.41 -18.65
N ALA A 701 -0.65 27.36 -19.56
CA ALA A 701 -0.38 28.73 -19.15
C ALA A 701 -1.67 29.52 -19.20
N ILE A 702 -2.05 30.09 -18.06
CA ILE A 702 -3.28 30.84 -17.87
C ILE A 702 -2.92 32.31 -17.62
N SER A 703 -3.68 33.21 -18.23
CA SER A 703 -3.50 34.66 -18.07
C SER A 703 -3.56 35.09 -16.60
N PRO A 704 -2.95 36.24 -16.24
CA PRO A 704 -2.95 36.71 -14.85
C PRO A 704 -4.31 37.01 -14.23
N ASP A 705 -5.36 37.12 -15.05
CA ASP A 705 -6.74 37.30 -14.60
C ASP A 705 -7.56 36.00 -14.62
N GLY A 706 -6.95 34.87 -14.99
CA GLY A 706 -7.59 33.56 -15.01
C GLY A 706 -8.52 33.31 -16.20
N THR A 707 -8.58 34.23 -17.18
CA THR A 707 -9.65 34.21 -18.20
C THR A 707 -9.24 33.62 -19.55
N GLN A 708 -7.94 33.46 -19.82
CA GLN A 708 -7.45 33.05 -21.13
C GLN A 708 -6.42 31.94 -20.99
N GLU A 709 -6.61 30.87 -21.77
CA GLU A 709 -5.55 29.94 -22.12
C GLU A 709 -4.54 30.65 -23.01
N LEU A 710 -3.31 30.83 -22.54
CA LEU A 710 -2.22 31.38 -23.35
C LEU A 710 -1.60 30.27 -24.22
N TRP A 711 -1.44 29.09 -23.64
CA TRP A 711 -1.06 27.85 -24.32
C TRP A 711 -1.41 26.64 -23.47
N ARG A 712 -1.46 25.46 -24.10
CA ARG A 712 -1.60 24.15 -23.45
C ARG A 712 -0.58 23.15 -24.00
N PHE A 713 -0.10 22.27 -23.14
CA PHE A 713 0.69 21.09 -23.47
C PHE A 713 0.07 19.84 -22.81
N ASP A 714 -0.43 18.90 -23.61
CA ASP A 714 -1.05 17.67 -23.14
C ASP A 714 0.01 16.57 -22.88
N THR A 715 -0.11 15.86 -21.77
CA THR A 715 0.74 14.72 -21.38
C THR A 715 -0.04 13.40 -21.51
N PRO A 716 0.60 12.30 -21.97
CA PRO A 716 -0.06 11.00 -22.07
C PRO A 716 -0.51 10.44 -20.70
N GLY A 717 0.28 10.66 -19.65
CA GLY A 717 -0.08 10.30 -18.27
C GLY A 717 -0.59 11.50 -17.45
N PRO A 718 -1.39 11.26 -16.39
CA PRO A 718 -1.76 12.27 -15.40
C PRO A 718 -0.55 12.95 -14.77
N ILE A 719 -0.72 14.17 -14.31
CA ILE A 719 0.26 14.92 -13.53
C ILE A 719 -0.23 14.95 -12.09
N ILE A 720 0.51 14.28 -11.20
CA ILE A 720 0.20 14.15 -9.77
C ILE A 720 1.35 14.75 -8.93
N ALA A 721 2.01 15.79 -9.47
CA ALA A 721 3.20 16.40 -8.88
C ALA A 721 3.19 17.91 -9.13
N GLY A 722 3.68 18.70 -8.16
CA GLY A 722 3.64 20.15 -8.27
C GLY A 722 4.59 20.71 -9.35
N THR A 723 4.09 21.64 -10.16
CA THR A 723 4.82 22.29 -11.27
C THR A 723 5.86 23.28 -10.76
N ALA A 724 7.03 23.38 -11.41
CA ALA A 724 8.01 24.41 -11.07
C ALA A 724 8.41 25.26 -12.27
N VAL A 725 8.70 26.54 -12.02
CA VAL A 725 9.14 27.46 -13.07
C VAL A 725 10.47 28.08 -12.69
N ALA A 726 11.38 28.18 -13.65
CA ALA A 726 12.63 28.88 -13.47
C ALA A 726 13.18 29.35 -14.82
N ASN A 727 13.63 30.61 -14.88
CA ASN A 727 14.38 31.17 -16.01
C ASN A 727 13.78 30.88 -17.41
N GLY A 728 12.46 31.06 -17.54
CA GLY A 728 11.73 30.86 -18.80
C GLY A 728 11.42 29.40 -19.14
N VAL A 729 11.57 28.47 -18.20
CA VAL A 729 11.27 27.05 -18.39
C VAL A 729 10.28 26.57 -17.32
N VAL A 730 9.29 25.79 -17.76
CA VAL A 730 8.32 25.10 -16.90
C VAL A 730 8.75 23.63 -16.80
N TYR A 731 8.82 23.10 -15.58
CA TYR A 731 9.25 21.74 -15.30
C TYR A 731 8.11 20.96 -14.65
N VAL A 732 7.79 19.81 -15.24
CA VAL A 732 6.66 18.97 -14.84
C VAL A 732 7.07 17.51 -14.93
N GLN A 733 6.49 16.69 -14.06
CA GLN A 733 6.63 15.25 -14.11
C GLN A 733 5.27 14.57 -14.04
N SER A 734 5.04 13.61 -14.94
CA SER A 734 3.80 12.86 -15.04
C SER A 734 3.93 11.47 -14.42
N LEU A 735 2.77 10.90 -14.11
CA LEU A 735 2.59 9.59 -13.49
C LEU A 735 3.06 8.42 -14.38
N ASP A 736 3.19 8.65 -15.69
CA ASP A 736 3.78 7.70 -16.63
C ASP A 736 5.33 7.65 -16.55
N GLY A 737 5.95 8.45 -15.68
CA GLY A 737 7.40 8.50 -15.45
C GLY A 737 8.14 9.55 -16.29
N MET A 738 7.43 10.29 -17.15
CA MET A 738 8.05 11.27 -18.03
C MET A 738 8.31 12.60 -17.32
N PHE A 739 9.51 13.14 -17.53
CA PHE A 739 9.89 14.49 -17.15
C PHE A 739 9.85 15.41 -18.38
N TYR A 740 9.21 16.56 -18.22
CA TYR A 740 9.05 17.58 -19.24
C TYR A 740 9.71 18.88 -18.82
N ALA A 741 10.45 19.49 -19.75
CA ALA A 741 10.81 20.88 -19.70
C ALA A 741 10.15 21.60 -20.88
N LEU A 742 9.33 22.60 -20.60
CA LEU A 742 8.56 23.35 -21.60
C LEU A 742 9.02 24.81 -21.62
N ASP A 743 9.03 25.42 -22.80
CA ASP A 743 9.26 26.85 -22.92
C ASP A 743 8.09 27.62 -22.30
N ALA A 744 8.35 28.46 -21.32
CA ALA A 744 7.30 29.14 -20.56
C ALA A 744 6.45 30.10 -21.40
N SER A 745 6.98 30.59 -22.52
CA SER A 745 6.27 31.56 -23.37
C SER A 745 5.32 30.89 -24.37
N SER A 746 5.57 29.64 -24.74
CA SER A 746 4.89 28.97 -25.85
C SER A 746 4.34 27.59 -25.53
N GLY A 747 4.75 26.97 -24.42
CA GLY A 747 4.45 25.57 -24.11
C GLY A 747 5.23 24.57 -24.97
N ALA A 748 6.13 25.04 -25.84
CA ALA A 748 6.88 24.17 -26.72
C ALA A 748 7.79 23.23 -25.90
N PRO A 749 7.80 21.91 -26.16
CA PRO A 749 8.65 21.00 -25.43
C PRO A 749 10.13 21.24 -25.77
N LEU A 750 10.91 21.54 -24.76
CA LEU A 750 12.37 21.73 -24.83
C LEU A 750 13.12 20.44 -24.49
N LEU A 751 12.55 19.63 -23.59
CA LEU A 751 13.02 18.30 -23.23
C LEU A 751 11.82 17.40 -22.88
N GLN A 752 11.87 16.16 -23.35
CA GLN A 752 11.02 15.06 -22.89
C GLN A 752 11.93 13.88 -22.62
N ALA A 753 12.00 13.42 -21.38
CA ALA A 753 12.91 12.36 -21.00
C ALA A 753 12.34 11.51 -19.87
N ASP A 754 12.59 10.21 -19.92
CA ASP A 754 12.38 9.29 -18.80
C ASP A 754 13.65 9.28 -17.95
N PHE A 755 13.60 9.95 -16.79
CA PHE A 755 14.66 9.90 -15.79
C PHE A 755 14.34 8.91 -14.66
N GLY A 756 13.32 8.07 -14.84
CA GLY A 756 12.89 6.99 -13.96
C GLY A 756 11.76 7.36 -13.00
N GLY A 757 10.78 6.45 -12.87
CA GLY A 757 9.79 6.35 -11.77
C GLY A 757 8.80 7.51 -11.60
N GLN A 758 7.58 7.23 -11.13
CA GLN A 758 6.65 8.27 -10.67
C GLN A 758 7.34 9.17 -9.66
N SER A 759 7.12 10.48 -9.69
CA SER A 759 8.06 11.37 -9.02
C SER A 759 7.42 12.67 -8.58
N SER A 760 7.87 13.11 -7.42
CA SER A 760 7.55 14.37 -6.76
C SER A 760 7.67 15.60 -7.67
N GLY A 761 7.04 16.71 -7.26
CA GLY A 761 7.26 17.99 -7.95
C GLY A 761 8.74 18.41 -7.94
N PRO A 762 9.32 18.93 -9.03
CA PRO A 762 10.72 19.34 -9.10
C PRO A 762 11.06 20.51 -8.17
N SER A 763 12.28 20.50 -7.64
CA SER A 763 12.92 21.71 -7.09
C SER A 763 14.10 22.13 -7.95
N ILE A 764 14.21 23.44 -8.22
CA ILE A 764 15.26 24.02 -9.07
C ILE A 764 16.16 24.88 -8.20
N SER A 765 17.44 24.54 -8.12
CA SER A 765 18.40 25.29 -7.33
C SER A 765 19.79 25.26 -7.97
N ARG A 766 20.39 26.44 -8.15
CA ARG A 766 21.82 26.63 -8.48
C ARG A 766 22.28 25.97 -9.78
N GLY A 767 21.40 25.86 -10.76
CA GLY A 767 21.64 25.22 -12.05
C GLY A 767 21.37 23.72 -12.06
N ARG A 768 20.62 23.21 -11.08
CA ARG A 768 20.28 21.79 -10.94
C ARG A 768 18.80 21.61 -10.65
N ILE A 769 18.30 20.44 -11.00
CA ILE A 769 16.94 19.99 -10.72
C ILE A 769 17.02 18.78 -9.80
N TYR A 770 16.18 18.71 -8.78
CA TYR A 770 16.10 17.57 -7.88
C TYR A 770 14.70 16.97 -7.92
N LEU A 771 14.65 15.65 -8.07
CA LEU A 771 13.43 14.85 -8.22
C LEU A 771 13.47 13.69 -7.21
N GLY A 772 12.41 13.52 -6.43
CA GLY A 772 12.12 12.26 -5.75
C GLY A 772 11.43 11.28 -6.70
N THR A 773 11.74 9.99 -6.62
CA THR A 773 11.15 8.93 -7.46
C THR A 773 10.49 7.83 -6.62
N GLY A 774 9.61 7.06 -7.24
CA GLY A 774 8.88 5.94 -6.66
C GLY A 774 7.37 6.15 -6.68
N ASP A 775 6.62 5.06 -6.59
CA ASP A 775 5.17 5.07 -6.76
C ASP A 775 4.47 4.91 -5.40
N VAL A 776 3.80 5.99 -4.97
CA VAL A 776 2.90 5.99 -3.81
C VAL A 776 1.43 5.89 -4.21
N MET A 777 1.08 6.17 -5.47
CA MET A 777 -0.31 6.23 -5.93
C MET A 777 -0.90 4.84 -6.16
N SER A 778 -0.12 3.89 -6.65
CA SER A 778 -0.58 2.49 -6.76
C SER A 778 -0.91 1.87 -5.40
N SER A 779 -0.28 2.32 -4.31
CA SER A 779 -0.68 1.91 -2.94
C SER A 779 -2.00 2.51 -2.46
N VAL A 780 -2.49 3.57 -3.09
CA VAL A 780 -3.82 4.14 -2.81
C VAL A 780 -4.91 3.31 -3.49
N PHE A 781 -4.64 2.74 -4.67
CA PHE A 781 -5.60 1.94 -5.44
C PHE A 781 -5.52 0.42 -5.21
N ASP A 782 -4.36 -0.09 -4.82
CA ASP A 782 -4.13 -1.48 -4.42
C ASP A 782 -3.60 -1.48 -2.98
N PHE A 783 -4.48 -1.71 -2.02
CA PHE A 783 -4.14 -1.83 -0.59
C PHE A 783 -3.09 -2.92 -0.28
N PHE A 784 -2.77 -3.79 -1.24
CA PHE A 784 -1.72 -4.81 -1.16
C PHE A 784 -0.46 -4.46 -1.97
N TYR A 785 -0.40 -3.26 -2.54
CA TYR A 785 0.79 -2.71 -3.17
C TYR A 785 1.71 -2.13 -2.09
N VAL A 786 2.94 -2.63 -2.06
CA VAL A 786 4.01 -2.08 -1.22
C VAL A 786 4.88 -1.24 -2.14
N PRO A 787 5.03 0.08 -1.87
CA PRO A 787 5.93 0.92 -2.65
C PRO A 787 7.31 0.25 -2.75
N VAL A 788 7.73 -0.05 -3.98
CA VAL A 788 9.10 -0.54 -4.24
C VAL A 788 10.02 0.68 -4.21
N GLY A 789 11.22 0.53 -3.66
CA GLY A 789 12.13 1.63 -3.28
C GLY A 789 12.28 2.75 -4.33
N GLY A 790 12.50 3.96 -3.83
CA GLY A 790 12.63 5.18 -4.62
C GLY A 790 14.06 5.71 -4.68
N SER A 791 14.19 6.96 -5.12
CA SER A 791 15.45 7.68 -5.10
C SER A 791 15.25 9.19 -5.03
N VAL A 792 16.31 9.91 -4.66
CA VAL A 792 16.46 11.32 -4.96
C VAL A 792 17.46 11.45 -6.10
N THR A 793 17.05 12.05 -7.21
CA THR A 793 17.84 12.18 -8.44
C THR A 793 18.14 13.64 -8.70
N ALA A 794 19.40 13.95 -9.01
CA ALA A 794 19.84 15.28 -9.41
C ALA A 794 20.13 15.32 -10.91
N LEU A 795 19.54 16.30 -11.59
CA LEU A 795 19.81 16.62 -12.99
C LEU A 795 20.63 17.90 -13.10
N GLY A 796 21.45 17.98 -14.13
CA GLY A 796 22.20 19.19 -14.46
C GLY A 796 22.85 19.11 -15.83
N LEU A 797 23.47 20.22 -16.24
CA LEU A 797 24.20 20.28 -17.50
C LEU A 797 25.53 19.49 -17.39
N PRO A 798 26.04 18.95 -18.51
CA PRO A 798 27.37 18.33 -18.56
C PRO A 798 28.44 19.31 -18.08
N GLN A 799 29.44 18.80 -17.36
CA GLN A 799 30.58 19.59 -16.90
C GLN A 799 31.48 20.02 -18.05
#